data_AF-C5LSP1-F1
#
_entry.id   AF-C5LSP1-F1
#
_cell.length_a   1.000
_cell.length_b   1.000
_cell.length_c   1.000
_cell.angle_alpha   90.00
_cell.angle_beta   90.00
_cell.angle_gamma   90.00
#
_symmetry.space_group_name_H-M   'P 1'
#
loop_
_entity.id
_entity.type
_entity.pdbx_description
1 polymer ?
#
loop_
_entity_poly.entity_id
_entity_poly.type
_entity_poly.pdbx_seq_one_letter_code
_entity_poly.pdbx_strand_id
1 'polypeptide(L)'
;MIENENLMLNKEFVNNFSEVESAVEDMSKRLSDLESLLDAASAQLQDSRNNTHEVLEKARKLNLHKKHTVEKKEVLDLFSSRFILPLEDEARIRNSDSPIDEDFFKSLKQLHRIRIEARRMLDELNDSDSTRTIGGVVADASSTPSSTSQEGNSHDELKGAFHYDAALAVDILHQTSDLQEIAYERIFVWIQRQCKELITVADDSEAEEEVSRRIRKGLQVIRHRTVYFNHSAKEISRVRRQLLMQRFHETLTKGGPTSRPIDIHAYDIVRYTNDMLAWIHEQVAAEREFFIQTFSEDDEETEGRSPCGDSDNTSSGEKPMVWWEGLGTALSGVAEHLRHKIDVAVTGGYANLPRTASGSANDDTSIRAESFRGDLRSRARSNSIWDDTIGHGPGPVELFKVSKLLSFFEITLRPLVLPADATDDIVVEEPLLAILSDLGTQTHRSFLDAWEAQAQAIRSTSTYLLSASSSLHDLSPPAFVENTVHSLEEILTIFQESHTMLWGVAGKDSQTDEERAQAELFPILAGALDPLLQFCQQISTAMAKGDAPVFMLNCLAAMQEPLLRFPFTSQRVTMLHSLIEDQMNELIKEHSESTLRQLGLAEMLRQLSEGKDIDPMTLSACFRGFYTALFNISGALSIPAIDRLSDRSLRSQARQGVCLQIADAYEKVYNYAAEHFPDVHASHSPDSVRALLDV
;
A
#
# COMPACT_ATOMS: atom_id res chain seq x y z
N MET A 1 -12.30 -167.82 1.40
CA MET A 1 -11.13 -166.96 1.10
C MET A 1 -11.53 -165.69 0.35
N ILE A 2 -12.44 -165.72 -0.62
CA ILE A 2 -12.85 -164.54 -1.41
C ILE A 2 -13.64 -163.48 -0.59
N GLU A 3 -14.32 -163.88 0.48
CA GLU A 3 -15.18 -163.00 1.29
C GLU A 3 -14.40 -162.08 2.24
N ASN A 4 -13.19 -162.47 2.65
CA ASN A 4 -12.37 -161.68 3.57
C ASN A 4 -11.61 -160.54 2.85
N GLU A 5 -11.32 -160.72 1.56
CA GLU A 5 -10.62 -159.73 0.73
C GLU A 5 -11.55 -158.57 0.35
N ASN A 6 -12.83 -158.86 0.02
CA ASN A 6 -13.86 -157.83 -0.19
C ASN A 6 -14.17 -157.01 1.07
N LEU A 7 -14.08 -157.63 2.25
CA LEU A 7 -14.29 -156.93 3.52
C LEU A 7 -13.13 -155.98 3.86
N MET A 8 -11.90 -156.34 3.49
CA MET A 8 -10.74 -155.46 3.60
C MET A 8 -10.84 -154.27 2.65
N LEU A 9 -11.19 -154.52 1.38
CA LEU A 9 -11.37 -153.50 0.36
C LEU A 9 -12.52 -152.53 0.70
N ASN A 10 -13.64 -153.02 1.20
CA ASN A 10 -14.73 -152.14 1.67
C ASN A 10 -14.32 -151.32 2.91
N LYS A 11 -13.50 -151.89 3.80
CA LYS A 11 -13.02 -151.16 4.98
C LYS A 11 -12.02 -150.07 4.59
N GLU A 12 -11.17 -150.34 3.61
CA GLU A 12 -10.23 -149.38 3.04
C GLU A 12 -10.96 -148.29 2.25
N PHE A 13 -12.02 -148.63 1.51
CA PHE A 13 -12.88 -147.67 0.82
C PHE A 13 -13.60 -146.73 1.81
N VAL A 14 -14.19 -147.26 2.88
CA VAL A 14 -14.86 -146.44 3.91
C VAL A 14 -13.88 -145.52 4.65
N ASN A 15 -12.66 -145.98 4.92
CA ASN A 15 -11.63 -145.11 5.50
C ASN A 15 -11.25 -143.97 4.55
N ASN A 16 -11.01 -144.27 3.27
CA ASN A 16 -10.67 -143.24 2.29
C ASN A 16 -11.85 -142.27 2.04
N PHE A 17 -13.09 -142.76 2.08
CA PHE A 17 -14.27 -141.90 1.94
C PHE A 17 -14.49 -141.01 3.17
N SER A 18 -14.19 -141.52 4.38
CA SER A 18 -14.21 -140.74 5.62
C SER A 18 -13.19 -139.61 5.63
N GLU A 19 -12.00 -139.82 5.04
CA GLU A 19 -11.01 -138.75 4.85
C GLU A 19 -11.51 -137.66 3.89
N VAL A 20 -12.19 -138.06 2.79
CA VAL A 20 -12.78 -137.11 1.84
C VAL A 20 -13.96 -136.35 2.46
N GLU A 21 -14.81 -137.01 3.25
CA GLU A 21 -15.91 -136.38 3.98
C GLU A 21 -15.39 -135.33 4.97
N SER A 22 -14.35 -135.67 5.75
CA SER A 22 -13.69 -134.74 6.66
C SER A 22 -13.07 -133.53 5.93
N ALA A 23 -12.45 -133.75 4.76
CA ALA A 23 -11.89 -132.65 3.96
C ALA A 23 -12.98 -131.73 3.37
N VAL A 24 -14.14 -132.27 3.01
CA VAL A 24 -15.29 -131.50 2.52
C VAL A 24 -15.95 -130.73 3.66
N GLU A 25 -16.09 -131.31 4.86
CA GLU A 25 -16.54 -130.58 6.06
C GLU A 25 -15.59 -129.43 6.43
N ASP A 26 -14.28 -129.67 6.38
CA ASP A 26 -13.27 -128.63 6.63
C ASP A 26 -13.32 -127.50 5.57
N MET A 27 -13.57 -127.84 4.30
CA MET A 27 -13.75 -126.86 3.24
C MET A 27 -15.06 -126.09 3.38
N SER A 28 -16.14 -126.75 3.78
CA SER A 28 -17.42 -126.11 4.09
C SER A 28 -17.30 -125.15 5.28
N LYS A 29 -16.52 -125.53 6.30
CA LYS A 29 -16.21 -124.68 7.45
C LYS A 29 -15.40 -123.46 7.03
N ARG A 30 -14.36 -123.64 6.21
CA ARG A 30 -13.57 -122.53 5.65
C ARG A 30 -14.38 -121.60 4.76
N LEU A 31 -15.32 -122.13 3.97
CA LEU A 31 -16.24 -121.32 3.17
C LEU A 31 -17.17 -120.49 4.06
N SER A 32 -17.72 -121.08 5.13
CA SER A 32 -18.57 -120.38 6.08
C SER A 32 -17.79 -119.31 6.87
N ASP A 33 -16.55 -119.62 7.27
CA ASP A 33 -15.64 -118.65 7.88
C ASP A 33 -15.33 -117.51 6.90
N LEU A 34 -15.10 -117.80 5.61
CA LEU A 34 -14.82 -116.80 4.58
C LEU A 34 -16.05 -115.94 4.25
N GLU A 35 -17.24 -116.52 4.21
CA GLU A 35 -18.50 -115.79 4.09
C GLU A 35 -18.68 -114.84 5.28
N SER A 36 -18.42 -115.30 6.50
CA SER A 36 -18.48 -114.46 7.70
C SER A 36 -17.45 -113.31 7.68
N LEU A 37 -16.25 -113.56 7.15
CA LEU A 37 -15.21 -112.55 6.99
C LEU A 37 -15.54 -111.55 5.88
N LEU A 38 -16.17 -111.99 4.78
CA LEU A 38 -16.66 -111.11 3.73
C LEU A 38 -17.80 -110.22 4.21
N ASP A 39 -18.72 -110.75 5.01
CA ASP A 39 -19.80 -109.98 5.63
C ASP A 39 -19.25 -108.97 6.65
N ALA A 40 -18.28 -109.37 7.48
CA ALA A 40 -17.61 -108.47 8.41
C ALA A 40 -16.82 -107.36 7.69
N ALA A 41 -16.10 -107.70 6.62
CA ALA A 41 -15.37 -106.73 5.80
C ALA A 41 -16.31 -105.78 5.06
N SER A 42 -17.44 -106.28 4.56
CA SER A 42 -18.50 -105.48 3.92
C SER A 42 -19.14 -104.50 4.92
N ALA A 43 -19.48 -104.97 6.12
CA ALA A 43 -20.01 -104.13 7.19
C ALA A 43 -19.01 -103.03 7.59
N GLN A 44 -17.72 -103.38 7.75
CA GLN A 44 -16.68 -102.42 8.09
C GLN A 44 -16.43 -101.39 6.98
N LEU A 45 -16.51 -101.81 5.70
CA LEU A 45 -16.43 -100.89 4.56
C LEU A 45 -17.62 -99.95 4.51
N GLN A 46 -18.83 -100.43 4.81
CA GLN A 46 -20.03 -99.61 4.84
C GLN A 46 -19.99 -98.59 6.00
N ASP A 47 -19.55 -99.01 7.19
CA ASP A 47 -19.33 -98.11 8.32
C ASP A 47 -18.23 -97.08 8.02
N SER A 48 -17.12 -97.51 7.42
CA SER A 48 -16.06 -96.60 6.97
C SER A 48 -16.57 -95.61 5.92
N ARG A 49 -17.42 -96.05 4.98
CA ARG A 49 -18.06 -95.19 3.97
C ARG A 49 -19.01 -94.17 4.60
N ASN A 50 -19.83 -94.59 5.56
CA ASN A 50 -20.76 -93.69 6.25
C ASN A 50 -20.01 -92.67 7.11
N ASN A 51 -19.00 -93.11 7.86
CA ASN A 51 -18.15 -92.22 8.67
C ASN A 51 -17.36 -91.23 7.79
N THR A 52 -16.80 -91.68 6.66
CA THR A 52 -16.11 -90.78 5.72
C THR A 52 -17.06 -89.78 5.06
N HIS A 53 -18.28 -90.19 4.72
CA HIS A 53 -19.31 -89.27 4.22
C HIS A 53 -19.69 -88.21 5.28
N GLU A 54 -19.88 -88.60 6.54
CA GLU A 54 -20.18 -87.66 7.63
C GLU A 54 -19.03 -86.67 7.86
N VAL A 55 -17.78 -87.15 7.85
CA VAL A 55 -16.59 -86.29 7.95
C VAL A 55 -16.49 -85.35 6.75
N LEU A 56 -16.75 -85.82 5.52
CA LEU A 56 -16.76 -84.98 4.33
C LEU A 56 -17.87 -83.93 4.37
N GLU A 57 -19.06 -84.27 4.87
CA GLU A 57 -20.14 -83.31 5.10
C GLU A 57 -19.75 -82.23 6.12
N LYS A 58 -19.19 -82.63 7.26
CA LYS A 58 -18.69 -81.68 8.27
C LYS A 58 -17.57 -80.80 7.71
N ALA A 59 -16.63 -81.39 6.96
CA ALA A 59 -15.57 -80.66 6.29
C ALA A 59 -16.11 -79.67 5.25
N ARG A 60 -17.13 -80.04 4.47
CA ARG A 60 -17.79 -79.15 3.50
C ARG A 60 -18.49 -77.99 4.21
N LYS A 61 -19.24 -78.26 5.29
CA LYS A 61 -19.89 -77.23 6.12
C LYS A 61 -18.87 -76.28 6.74
N LEU A 62 -17.78 -76.80 7.31
CA LEU A 62 -16.69 -76.01 7.87
C LEU A 62 -15.97 -75.17 6.81
N ASN A 63 -15.72 -75.71 5.62
CA ASN A 63 -15.06 -74.98 4.55
C ASN A 63 -15.94 -73.84 4.00
N LEU A 64 -17.25 -74.06 3.93
CA LEU A 64 -18.22 -73.01 3.59
C LEU A 64 -18.23 -71.90 4.66
N HIS A 65 -18.23 -72.26 5.94
CA HIS A 65 -18.12 -71.30 7.04
C HIS A 65 -16.80 -70.54 6.99
N LYS A 66 -15.68 -71.22 6.77
CA LYS A 66 -14.36 -70.59 6.60
C LYS A 66 -14.37 -69.57 5.46
N LYS A 67 -14.94 -69.93 4.31
CA LYS A 67 -15.05 -69.01 3.16
C LYS A 67 -15.84 -67.75 3.54
N HIS A 68 -17.02 -67.91 4.15
CA HIS A 68 -17.85 -66.79 4.57
C HIS A 68 -17.18 -65.93 5.67
N THR A 69 -16.44 -66.54 6.61
CA THR A 69 -15.67 -65.81 7.61
C THR A 69 -14.51 -65.04 6.99
N VAL A 70 -13.85 -65.58 5.96
CA VAL A 70 -12.78 -64.88 5.24
C VAL A 70 -13.33 -63.70 4.44
N GLU A 71 -14.43 -63.88 3.72
CA GLU A 71 -15.11 -62.79 2.99
C GLU A 71 -15.56 -61.68 3.95
N LYS A 72 -16.16 -62.03 5.09
CA LYS A 72 -16.52 -61.06 6.14
C LYS A 72 -15.31 -60.33 6.70
N LYS A 73 -14.20 -61.04 6.91
CA LYS A 73 -12.95 -60.43 7.37
C LYS A 73 -12.42 -59.43 6.35
N GLU A 74 -12.41 -59.78 5.07
CA GLU A 74 -11.94 -58.91 3.99
C GLU A 74 -12.79 -57.63 3.88
N VAL A 75 -14.12 -57.76 3.97
CA VAL A 75 -15.03 -56.59 4.00
C VAL A 75 -14.81 -55.74 5.24
N LEU A 76 -14.60 -56.34 6.41
CA LEU A 76 -14.28 -55.62 7.65
C LEU A 76 -12.94 -54.89 7.56
N ASP A 77 -11.91 -55.52 7.00
CA ASP A 77 -10.59 -54.91 6.81
C ASP A 77 -10.67 -53.72 5.84
N LEU A 78 -11.43 -53.86 4.74
CA LEU A 78 -11.72 -52.77 3.82
C LEU A 78 -12.50 -51.64 4.51
N PHE A 79 -13.54 -51.98 5.28
CA PHE A 79 -14.35 -51.00 6.01
C PHE A 79 -13.52 -50.24 7.06
N SER A 80 -12.72 -50.95 7.86
CA SER A 80 -11.85 -50.34 8.86
C SER A 80 -10.81 -49.42 8.23
N SER A 81 -10.19 -49.81 7.11
CA SER A 81 -9.22 -48.95 6.41
C SER A 81 -9.84 -47.69 5.79
N ARG A 82 -11.15 -47.75 5.50
CA ARG A 82 -11.87 -46.73 4.75
C ARG A 82 -12.61 -45.72 5.63
N PHE A 83 -13.19 -46.19 6.73
CA PHE A 83 -14.11 -45.39 7.57
C PHE A 83 -13.67 -45.25 9.03
N ILE A 84 -12.60 -45.93 9.46
CA ILE A 84 -12.09 -45.85 10.83
C ILE A 84 -10.70 -45.23 10.79
N LEU A 85 -10.50 -44.15 11.56
CA LEU A 85 -9.17 -43.59 11.75
C LEU A 85 -8.36 -44.55 12.64
N PRO A 86 -7.10 -44.89 12.29
CA PRO A 86 -6.25 -45.70 13.15
C PRO A 86 -6.14 -45.09 14.57
N LEU A 87 -6.18 -45.93 15.61
CA LEU A 87 -6.10 -45.49 17.02
C LEU A 87 -4.86 -44.63 17.32
N GLU A 88 -3.77 -44.85 16.60
CA GLU A 88 -2.54 -44.07 16.72
C GLU A 88 -2.71 -42.64 16.17
N ASP A 89 -3.46 -42.50 15.08
CA ASP A 89 -3.76 -41.22 14.44
C ASP A 89 -4.84 -40.45 15.23
N GLU A 90 -5.83 -41.16 15.78
CA GLU A 90 -6.79 -40.58 16.71
C GLU A 90 -6.11 -40.07 17.99
N ALA A 91 -5.20 -40.85 18.57
CA ALA A 91 -4.41 -40.44 19.73
C ALA A 91 -3.52 -39.24 19.41
N ARG A 92 -2.93 -39.19 18.20
CA ARG A 92 -2.16 -38.03 17.71
C ARG A 92 -3.02 -36.78 17.60
N ILE A 93 -4.29 -36.87 17.23
CA ILE A 93 -5.22 -35.74 17.14
C ILE A 93 -5.73 -35.31 18.51
N ARG A 94 -6.00 -36.27 19.40
CA ARG A 94 -6.61 -36.01 20.71
C ARG A 94 -5.62 -35.60 21.80
N ASN A 95 -4.37 -36.08 21.72
CA ASN A 95 -3.36 -35.80 22.74
C ASN A 95 -2.75 -34.40 22.57
N SER A 96 -3.03 -33.50 23.51
CA SER A 96 -2.51 -32.12 23.54
C SER A 96 -0.98 -32.02 23.58
N ASP A 97 -0.29 -33.06 24.06
CA ASP A 97 1.18 -33.08 24.21
C ASP A 97 1.92 -33.58 22.96
N SER A 98 1.20 -34.11 21.96
CA SER A 98 1.83 -34.53 20.70
C SER A 98 2.27 -33.31 19.88
N PRO A 99 3.47 -33.32 19.27
CA PRO A 99 3.90 -32.26 18.35
C PRO A 99 3.02 -32.24 17.08
N ILE A 100 2.87 -31.05 16.48
CA ILE A 100 2.16 -30.84 15.22
C ILE A 100 3.20 -30.94 14.10
N ASP A 101 3.44 -32.19 13.68
CA ASP A 101 4.42 -32.55 12.65
C ASP A 101 3.72 -32.90 11.33
N GLU A 102 4.48 -33.22 10.28
CA GLU A 102 3.92 -33.66 9.00
C GLU A 102 2.94 -34.83 9.13
N ASP A 103 3.18 -35.73 10.10
CA ASP A 103 2.32 -36.87 10.35
C ASP A 103 0.98 -36.47 10.96
N PHE A 104 0.92 -35.40 11.77
CA PHE A 104 -0.35 -34.84 12.24
C PHE A 104 -1.17 -34.30 11.07
N PHE A 105 -0.54 -33.57 10.14
CA PHE A 105 -1.22 -33.07 8.94
C PHE A 105 -1.69 -34.21 8.02
N LYS A 106 -0.93 -35.32 7.92
CA LYS A 106 -1.37 -36.53 7.21
C LYS A 106 -2.59 -37.17 7.88
N SER A 107 -2.58 -37.33 9.21
CA SER A 107 -3.72 -37.86 9.97
C SER A 107 -4.97 -36.98 9.81
N LEU A 108 -4.81 -35.65 9.72
CA LEU A 108 -5.91 -34.73 9.49
C LEU A 108 -6.43 -34.77 8.05
N LYS A 109 -5.56 -34.86 7.04
CA LYS A 109 -5.97 -35.12 5.63
C LYS A 109 -6.75 -36.43 5.53
N GLN A 110 -6.31 -37.46 6.25
CA GLN A 110 -6.98 -38.76 6.35
C GLN A 110 -8.37 -38.64 7.00
N LEU A 111 -8.49 -37.92 8.13
CA LEU A 111 -9.77 -37.64 8.80
C LEU A 111 -10.75 -36.92 7.86
N HIS A 112 -10.25 -35.94 7.12
CA HIS A 112 -11.03 -35.19 6.14
C HIS A 112 -11.50 -36.06 4.98
N ARG A 113 -10.66 -36.97 4.49
CA ARG A 113 -11.04 -37.96 3.47
C ARG A 113 -12.16 -38.86 3.98
N ILE A 114 -12.03 -39.41 5.18
CA ILE A 114 -13.05 -40.26 5.81
C ILE A 114 -14.39 -39.52 5.87
N ARG A 115 -14.37 -38.24 6.27
CA ARG A 115 -15.57 -37.41 6.33
C ARG A 115 -16.23 -37.22 4.96
N ILE A 116 -15.45 -36.92 3.92
CA ILE A 116 -15.95 -36.79 2.54
C ILE A 116 -16.58 -38.11 2.08
N GLU A 117 -15.91 -39.24 2.34
CA GLU A 117 -16.41 -40.55 1.95
C GLU A 117 -17.69 -40.95 2.71
N ALA A 118 -17.80 -40.62 3.99
CA ALA A 118 -19.00 -40.84 4.81
C ALA A 118 -20.17 -39.98 4.36
N ARG A 119 -19.92 -38.72 3.98
CA ARG A 119 -20.94 -37.86 3.37
C ARG A 119 -21.38 -38.36 2.01
N ARG A 120 -20.45 -38.77 1.14
CA ARG A 120 -20.77 -39.36 -0.17
C ARG A 120 -21.63 -40.62 -0.03
N MET A 121 -21.36 -41.45 0.99
CA MET A 121 -22.20 -42.60 1.32
C MET A 121 -23.63 -42.18 1.72
N LEU A 122 -23.77 -41.10 2.51
CA LEU A 122 -25.08 -40.55 2.86
C LEU A 122 -25.84 -40.01 1.65
N ASP A 123 -25.16 -39.31 0.74
CA ASP A 123 -25.74 -38.75 -0.48
C ASP A 123 -26.20 -39.87 -1.44
N GLU A 124 -25.37 -40.91 -1.65
CA GLU A 124 -25.71 -42.09 -2.47
C GLU A 124 -26.94 -42.85 -1.92
N LEU A 125 -27.10 -42.90 -0.59
CA LEU A 125 -28.28 -43.49 0.06
C LEU A 125 -29.54 -42.64 -0.16
N ASN A 126 -29.43 -41.32 -0.16
CA ASN A 126 -30.56 -40.40 -0.32
C ASN A 126 -31.07 -40.34 -1.78
N ASP A 127 -30.17 -40.46 -2.76
CA ASP A 127 -30.53 -40.56 -4.19
C ASP A 127 -31.26 -41.87 -4.53
N SER A 128 -30.99 -42.94 -3.78
CA SER A 128 -31.66 -44.24 -3.93
C SER A 128 -33.13 -44.24 -3.46
N ASP A 129 -33.52 -43.28 -2.62
CA ASP A 129 -34.91 -43.05 -2.18
C ASP A 129 -35.71 -42.24 -3.22
N SER A 130 -35.04 -41.31 -3.93
CA SER A 130 -35.66 -40.46 -4.96
C SER A 130 -36.07 -41.24 -6.22
N THR A 131 -35.38 -42.33 -6.55
CA THR A 131 -35.67 -43.17 -7.73
C THR A 131 -36.82 -44.17 -7.52
N ARG A 132 -37.30 -44.37 -6.28
CA ARG A 132 -38.43 -45.28 -5.98
C ARG A 132 -39.81 -44.62 -5.96
N THR A 133 -39.89 -43.29 -5.97
CA THR A 133 -41.17 -42.55 -5.82
C THR A 133 -41.81 -42.13 -7.15
N ILE A 134 -41.16 -42.36 -8.30
CA ILE A 134 -41.73 -42.09 -9.64
C ILE A 134 -42.07 -43.42 -10.33
N GLY A 135 -43.16 -44.05 -9.92
CA GLY A 135 -43.61 -45.32 -10.50
C GLY A 135 -44.89 -45.87 -9.89
N GLY A 136 -45.98 -45.09 -9.87
CA GLY A 136 -47.26 -45.57 -9.36
C GLY A 136 -48.40 -44.56 -9.48
N VAL A 137 -48.82 -44.26 -10.71
CA VAL A 137 -50.02 -43.46 -11.01
C VAL A 137 -51.24 -44.38 -11.13
N VAL A 138 -52.19 -44.21 -10.19
CA VAL A 138 -53.67 -44.27 -10.32
C VAL A 138 -54.33 -45.51 -10.97
N ALA A 139 -55.17 -46.24 -10.21
CA ALA A 139 -56.57 -46.56 -10.56
C ALA A 139 -57.33 -47.39 -9.48
N ASP A 140 -58.43 -46.79 -9.01
CA ASP A 140 -59.75 -47.32 -8.58
C ASP A 140 -59.96 -48.54 -7.66
N ALA A 141 -60.47 -48.21 -6.47
CA ALA A 141 -61.76 -48.60 -5.86
C ALA A 141 -62.32 -50.05 -5.93
N SER A 142 -62.69 -50.51 -4.73
CA SER A 142 -63.78 -51.44 -4.35
C SER A 142 -63.50 -52.96 -4.37
N SER A 143 -63.27 -53.53 -3.18
CA SER A 143 -64.07 -54.60 -2.54
C SER A 143 -63.37 -55.14 -1.28
N THR A 144 -64.16 -55.38 -0.24
CA THR A 144 -63.77 -55.87 1.10
C THR A 144 -63.73 -57.43 1.14
N PRO A 145 -63.59 -58.09 2.30
CA PRO A 145 -62.33 -58.66 2.81
C PRO A 145 -62.39 -60.20 3.00
N SER A 146 -61.26 -60.92 3.07
CA SER A 146 -61.24 -62.23 3.77
C SER A 146 -59.83 -62.79 4.05
N SER A 147 -59.65 -63.12 5.33
CA SER A 147 -58.92 -64.26 5.90
C SER A 147 -57.42 -64.47 5.64
N THR A 148 -56.68 -64.31 6.75
CA THR A 148 -55.83 -65.36 7.35
C THR A 148 -54.59 -65.80 6.57
N SER A 149 -53.42 -65.30 7.00
CA SER A 149 -52.40 -66.11 7.69
C SER A 149 -51.12 -65.31 7.84
N GLN A 150 -50.53 -65.40 9.03
CA GLN A 150 -49.20 -64.91 9.38
C GLN A 150 -48.14 -65.38 8.38
N GLU A 151 -47.35 -64.44 7.85
CA GLU A 151 -45.91 -64.60 7.65
C GLU A 151 -45.29 -63.20 7.83
N GLY A 152 -44.79 -62.97 9.04
CA GLY A 152 -44.01 -61.78 9.35
C GLY A 152 -42.55 -61.92 8.91
N ASN A 153 -41.90 -60.76 8.84
CA ASN A 153 -40.51 -60.54 9.22
C ASN A 153 -39.37 -60.46 8.19
N SER A 154 -39.60 -60.44 6.88
CA SER A 154 -38.49 -60.18 5.92
C SER A 154 -38.45 -58.76 5.33
N HIS A 155 -39.53 -58.00 5.41
CA HIS A 155 -39.62 -56.66 4.80
C HIS A 155 -39.25 -55.51 5.79
N ASP A 156 -39.32 -55.75 7.10
CA ASP A 156 -38.87 -54.79 8.13
C ASP A 156 -37.36 -54.88 8.41
N GLU A 157 -36.73 -56.06 8.23
CA GLU A 157 -35.28 -56.22 8.38
C GLU A 157 -34.49 -55.51 7.27
N LEU A 158 -35.04 -55.43 6.05
CA LEU A 158 -34.43 -54.71 4.92
C LEU A 158 -34.53 -53.18 5.08
N LYS A 159 -35.67 -52.64 5.55
CA LYS A 159 -35.76 -51.22 5.91
C LYS A 159 -34.87 -50.89 7.11
N GLY A 160 -34.77 -51.80 8.08
CA GLY A 160 -33.83 -51.70 9.19
C GLY A 160 -32.39 -51.59 8.72
N ALA A 161 -31.94 -52.45 7.79
CA ALA A 161 -30.58 -52.43 7.24
C ALA A 161 -30.20 -51.10 6.58
N PHE A 162 -31.09 -50.51 5.76
CA PHE A 162 -30.87 -49.19 5.16
C PHE A 162 -30.80 -48.05 6.21
N HIS A 163 -31.58 -48.15 7.29
CA HIS A 163 -31.49 -47.21 8.41
C HIS A 163 -30.22 -47.38 9.24
N TYR A 164 -29.69 -48.60 9.37
CA TYR A 164 -28.42 -48.85 10.07
C TYR A 164 -27.23 -48.26 9.29
N ASP A 165 -27.25 -48.32 7.96
CA ASP A 165 -26.19 -47.75 7.12
C ASP A 165 -26.18 -46.21 7.18
N ALA A 166 -27.36 -45.58 7.16
CA ALA A 166 -27.49 -44.12 7.32
C ALA A 166 -27.14 -43.65 8.74
N ALA A 167 -27.57 -44.39 9.78
CA ALA A 167 -27.23 -44.08 11.17
C ALA A 167 -25.72 -44.19 11.42
N LEU A 168 -25.07 -45.22 10.88
CA LEU A 168 -23.62 -45.41 10.97
C LEU A 168 -22.86 -44.28 10.27
N ALA A 169 -23.30 -43.86 9.08
CA ALA A 169 -22.71 -42.71 8.38
C ALA A 169 -22.84 -41.42 9.19
N VAL A 170 -24.01 -41.16 9.80
CA VAL A 170 -24.23 -40.01 10.68
C VAL A 170 -23.36 -40.08 11.94
N ASP A 171 -23.22 -41.26 12.55
CA ASP A 171 -22.36 -41.45 13.73
C ASP A 171 -20.89 -41.21 13.40
N ILE A 172 -20.40 -41.69 12.24
CA ILE A 172 -19.05 -41.39 11.75
C ILE A 172 -18.89 -39.89 11.51
N LEU A 173 -19.89 -39.22 10.93
CA LEU A 173 -19.84 -37.77 10.71
C LEU A 173 -19.80 -36.99 12.02
N HIS A 174 -20.52 -37.42 13.08
CA HIS A 174 -20.43 -36.81 14.40
C HIS A 174 -19.04 -37.03 15.03
N GLN A 175 -18.54 -38.27 15.08
CA GLN A 175 -17.23 -38.58 15.66
C GLN A 175 -16.09 -37.85 14.92
N THR A 176 -16.16 -37.78 13.59
CA THR A 176 -15.17 -37.06 12.79
C THR A 176 -15.27 -35.54 12.96
N SER A 177 -16.47 -34.98 13.17
CA SER A 177 -16.64 -33.56 13.52
C SER A 177 -15.97 -33.24 14.86
N ASP A 178 -16.19 -34.06 15.90
CA ASP A 178 -15.59 -33.84 17.22
C ASP A 178 -14.05 -33.87 17.16
N LEU A 179 -13.49 -34.85 16.44
CA LEU A 179 -12.05 -34.94 16.22
C LEU A 179 -11.50 -33.76 15.40
N GLN A 180 -12.27 -33.29 14.42
CA GLN A 180 -11.90 -32.15 13.58
C GLN A 180 -11.89 -30.84 14.38
N GLU A 181 -12.85 -30.64 15.30
CA GLU A 181 -12.86 -29.48 16.21
C GLU A 181 -11.63 -29.47 17.12
N ILE A 182 -11.30 -30.61 17.73
CA ILE A 182 -10.10 -30.77 18.56
C ILE A 182 -8.83 -30.49 17.73
N ALA A 183 -8.76 -31.00 16.50
CA ALA A 183 -7.63 -30.77 15.62
C ALA A 183 -7.45 -29.28 15.29
N TYR A 184 -8.54 -28.58 14.95
CA TYR A 184 -8.50 -27.15 14.65
C TYR A 184 -8.16 -26.29 15.87
N GLU A 185 -8.69 -26.60 17.05
CA GLU A 185 -8.31 -25.91 18.28
C GLU A 185 -6.81 -26.06 18.56
N ARG A 186 -6.26 -27.27 18.35
CA ARG A 186 -4.82 -27.51 18.51
C ARG A 186 -3.98 -26.76 17.48
N ILE A 187 -4.38 -26.76 16.21
CA ILE A 187 -3.71 -25.96 15.17
C ILE A 187 -3.77 -24.48 15.52
N PHE A 188 -4.91 -24.00 16.00
CA PHE A 188 -5.10 -22.60 16.40
C PHE A 188 -4.15 -22.22 17.54
N VAL A 189 -4.10 -22.99 18.63
CA VAL A 189 -3.16 -22.76 19.74
C VAL A 189 -1.70 -22.87 19.28
N TRP A 190 -1.41 -23.76 18.34
CA TRP A 190 -0.08 -23.90 17.76
C TRP A 190 0.32 -22.69 16.92
N ILE A 191 -0.56 -22.18 16.06
CA ILE A 191 -0.35 -20.93 15.32
C ILE A 191 -0.07 -19.78 16.30
N GLN A 192 -0.84 -19.66 17.40
CA GLN A 192 -0.55 -18.65 18.43
C GLN A 192 0.84 -18.80 19.07
N ARG A 193 1.32 -20.03 19.28
CA ARG A 193 2.69 -20.28 19.77
C ARG A 193 3.73 -19.91 18.72
N GLN A 194 3.53 -20.29 17.45
CA GLN A 194 4.42 -19.92 16.34
C GLN A 194 4.47 -18.40 16.13
N CYS A 195 3.34 -17.69 16.28
CA CYS A 195 3.30 -16.23 16.27
C CYS A 195 4.13 -15.60 17.40
N LYS A 196 4.19 -16.22 18.58
CA LYS A 196 5.07 -15.76 19.68
C LYS A 196 6.55 -16.05 19.40
N GLU A 197 6.84 -17.21 18.81
CA GLU A 197 8.19 -17.59 18.38
C GLU A 197 8.72 -16.62 17.30
N LEU A 198 7.85 -16.17 16.39
CA LEU A 198 8.18 -15.19 15.36
C LEU A 198 8.72 -13.87 15.96
N ILE A 199 8.21 -13.45 17.12
CA ILE A 199 8.71 -12.26 17.83
C ILE A 199 10.12 -12.48 18.37
N THR A 200 10.41 -13.68 18.88
CA THR A 200 11.72 -13.99 19.47
C THR A 200 12.82 -14.18 18.44
N VAL A 201 12.45 -14.54 17.22
CA VAL A 201 13.36 -14.88 16.11
C VAL A 201 13.50 -13.71 15.12
N ALA A 202 12.95 -12.54 15.44
CA ALA A 202 12.85 -11.39 14.53
C ALA A 202 14.18 -10.89 13.93
N ASP A 203 15.31 -11.19 14.58
CA ASP A 203 16.66 -10.80 14.16
C ASP A 203 17.30 -11.80 13.15
N ASP A 204 16.76 -13.02 13.03
CA ASP A 204 17.27 -14.08 12.16
C ASP A 204 16.32 -14.31 10.97
N SER A 205 16.71 -13.79 9.81
CA SER A 205 15.91 -13.85 8.59
C SER A 205 15.62 -15.28 8.10
N GLU A 206 16.53 -16.24 8.33
CA GLU A 206 16.32 -17.62 7.88
C GLU A 206 15.29 -18.31 8.77
N ALA A 207 15.40 -18.09 10.08
CA ALA A 207 14.50 -18.69 11.05
C ALA A 207 13.11 -18.00 11.07
N GLU A 208 13.00 -16.70 10.75
CA GLU A 208 11.73 -16.01 10.53
C GLU A 208 10.94 -16.63 9.36
N GLU A 209 11.61 -16.91 8.24
CA GLU A 209 10.98 -17.51 7.05
C GLU A 209 10.54 -18.96 7.30
N GLU A 210 11.31 -19.72 8.08
CA GLU A 210 10.93 -21.07 8.51
C GLU A 210 9.65 -21.06 9.37
N VAL A 211 9.56 -20.19 10.37
CA VAL A 211 8.37 -20.05 11.23
C VAL A 211 7.18 -19.54 10.40
N SER A 212 7.41 -18.59 9.50
CA SER A 212 6.39 -18.08 8.58
C SER A 212 5.81 -19.19 7.70
N ARG A 213 6.65 -20.07 7.14
CA ARG A 213 6.20 -21.22 6.33
C ARG A 213 5.34 -22.20 7.14
N ARG A 214 5.66 -22.41 8.42
CA ARG A 214 4.86 -23.25 9.33
C ARG A 214 3.48 -22.62 9.58
N ILE A 215 3.43 -21.31 9.83
CA ILE A 215 2.18 -20.57 9.99
C ILE A 215 1.33 -20.68 8.71
N ARG A 216 1.92 -20.52 7.52
CA ARG A 216 1.21 -20.67 6.23
C ARG A 216 0.55 -22.05 6.10
N LYS A 217 1.31 -23.12 6.35
CA LYS A 217 0.79 -24.50 6.33
C LYS A 217 -0.38 -24.71 7.30
N GLY A 218 -0.26 -24.20 8.53
CA GLY A 218 -1.34 -24.28 9.52
C GLY A 218 -2.59 -23.51 9.10
N LEU A 219 -2.41 -22.31 8.54
CA LEU A 219 -3.49 -21.42 8.13
C LEU A 219 -4.28 -21.97 6.93
N GLN A 220 -3.59 -22.61 5.97
CA GLN A 220 -4.21 -23.27 4.81
C GLN A 220 -5.21 -24.35 5.23
N VAL A 221 -4.87 -25.12 6.27
CA VAL A 221 -5.72 -26.22 6.77
C VAL A 221 -6.99 -25.70 7.46
N ILE A 222 -6.91 -24.58 8.19
CA ILE A 222 -8.07 -24.00 8.90
C ILE A 222 -8.91 -23.06 8.04
N ARG A 223 -8.53 -22.80 6.77
CA ARG A 223 -9.18 -21.83 5.87
C ARG A 223 -10.69 -22.06 5.71
N HIS A 224 -11.13 -23.31 5.63
CA HIS A 224 -12.54 -23.66 5.48
C HIS A 224 -13.40 -23.33 6.72
N ARG A 225 -12.77 -23.13 7.90
CA ARG A 225 -13.45 -22.72 9.13
C ARG A 225 -13.15 -21.26 9.42
N THR A 226 -13.96 -20.37 8.82
CA THR A 226 -13.75 -18.92 8.78
C THR A 226 -13.50 -18.28 10.15
N VAL A 227 -14.13 -18.76 11.22
CA VAL A 227 -13.93 -18.23 12.59
C VAL A 227 -12.49 -18.41 13.09
N TYR A 228 -11.92 -19.62 12.99
CA TYR A 228 -10.53 -19.88 13.41
C TYR A 228 -9.53 -19.20 12.48
N PHE A 229 -9.82 -19.18 11.17
CA PHE A 229 -9.01 -18.48 10.19
C PHE A 229 -8.94 -16.97 10.49
N ASN A 230 -10.08 -16.30 10.65
CA ASN A 230 -10.14 -14.86 10.93
C ASN A 230 -9.44 -14.50 12.24
N HIS A 231 -9.60 -15.30 13.29
CA HIS A 231 -8.93 -15.03 14.55
C HIS A 231 -7.41 -15.22 14.45
N SER A 232 -6.95 -16.26 13.75
CA SER A 232 -5.52 -16.49 13.48
C SER A 232 -4.93 -15.39 12.60
N ALA A 233 -5.63 -14.99 11.54
CA ALA A 233 -5.24 -13.90 10.64
C ALA A 233 -5.10 -12.56 11.38
N LYS A 234 -6.05 -12.23 12.28
CA LYS A 234 -5.96 -11.05 13.15
C LYS A 234 -4.74 -11.13 14.09
N GLU A 235 -4.45 -12.30 14.64
CA GLU A 235 -3.30 -12.50 15.51
C GLU A 235 -1.96 -12.37 14.76
N ILE A 236 -1.86 -12.92 13.54
CA ILE A 236 -0.72 -12.74 12.64
C ILE A 236 -0.55 -11.24 12.35
N SER A 237 -1.62 -10.55 11.97
CA SER A 237 -1.59 -9.11 11.69
C SER A 237 -1.14 -8.28 12.91
N ARG A 238 -1.58 -8.67 14.12
CA ARG A 238 -1.15 -8.06 15.39
C ARG A 238 0.35 -8.26 15.65
N VAL A 239 0.87 -9.47 15.42
CA VAL A 239 2.30 -9.77 15.60
C VAL A 239 3.15 -9.05 14.56
N ARG A 240 2.75 -9.07 13.27
CA ARG A 240 3.44 -8.32 12.22
C ARG A 240 3.47 -6.82 12.53
N ARG A 241 2.37 -6.24 13.03
CA ARG A 241 2.36 -4.84 13.53
C ARG A 241 3.44 -4.60 14.57
N GLN A 242 3.55 -5.46 15.57
CA GLN A 242 4.54 -5.33 16.64
C GLN A 242 5.98 -5.42 16.09
N LEU A 243 6.25 -6.35 15.18
CA LEU A 243 7.55 -6.50 14.53
C LEU A 243 7.91 -5.29 13.68
N LEU A 244 6.98 -4.80 12.86
CA LEU A 244 7.17 -3.61 12.05
C LEU A 244 7.46 -2.37 12.90
N MET A 245 6.73 -2.19 14.01
CA MET A 245 6.99 -1.09 14.93
C MET A 245 8.37 -1.19 15.58
N GLN A 246 8.80 -2.39 15.97
CA GLN A 246 10.14 -2.61 16.52
C GLN A 246 11.23 -2.31 15.49
N ARG A 247 11.10 -2.84 14.26
CA ARG A 247 12.02 -2.59 13.15
C ARG A 247 12.07 -1.11 12.77
N PHE A 248 10.92 -0.43 12.77
CA PHE A 248 10.86 1.01 12.52
C PHE A 248 11.64 1.76 13.60
N HIS A 249 11.40 1.46 14.87
CA HIS A 249 12.10 2.10 15.98
C HIS A 249 13.61 1.86 15.96
N GLU A 250 14.04 0.63 15.67
CA GLU A 250 15.46 0.29 15.54
C GLU A 250 16.12 1.01 14.37
N THR A 251 15.43 1.13 13.23
CA THR A 251 15.92 1.89 12.08
C THR A 251 16.04 3.39 12.41
N LEU A 252 15.07 3.94 13.14
CA LEU A 252 15.11 5.33 13.58
C LEU A 252 16.27 5.61 14.55
N THR A 253 16.54 4.71 15.51
CA THR A 253 17.44 4.96 16.65
C THR A 253 18.85 4.38 16.51
N LYS A 254 18.98 3.18 15.93
CA LYS A 254 20.25 2.45 15.79
C LYS A 254 20.78 2.47 14.35
N GLY A 255 19.89 2.58 13.37
CA GLY A 255 20.24 2.49 11.95
C GLY A 255 20.51 1.05 11.51
N GLY A 256 20.53 0.83 10.20
CA GLY A 256 20.85 -0.47 9.62
C GLY A 256 22.35 -0.82 9.69
N PRO A 257 22.76 -2.03 9.29
CA PRO A 257 24.17 -2.45 9.32
C PRO A 257 25.10 -1.52 8.52
N THR A 258 24.57 -0.88 7.49
CA THR A 258 25.27 0.02 6.56
C THR A 258 24.76 1.46 6.62
N SER A 259 23.68 1.73 7.35
CA SER A 259 22.97 3.02 7.33
C SER A 259 22.90 3.63 8.72
N ARG A 260 23.15 4.94 8.81
CA ARG A 260 23.07 5.68 10.09
C ARG A 260 21.61 5.78 10.56
N PRO A 261 21.35 5.92 11.88
CA PRO A 261 20.01 6.16 12.39
C PRO A 261 19.32 7.34 11.72
N ILE A 262 18.05 7.18 11.34
CA ILE A 262 17.28 8.22 10.66
C ILE A 262 17.06 9.44 11.58
N ASP A 263 16.96 9.24 12.90
CA ASP A 263 16.78 10.34 13.89
C ASP A 263 17.95 11.34 13.90
N ILE A 264 19.11 11.00 13.31
CA ILE A 264 20.23 11.94 13.14
C ILE A 264 19.85 13.09 12.20
N HIS A 265 18.96 12.85 11.24
CA HIS A 265 18.53 13.84 10.25
C HIS A 265 17.33 14.66 10.72
N ALA A 266 16.88 14.54 11.97
CA ALA A 266 15.69 15.26 12.48
C ALA A 266 15.76 16.80 12.39
N TYR A 267 16.94 17.38 12.12
CA TYR A 267 17.12 18.81 11.87
C TYR A 267 16.72 19.25 10.46
N ASP A 268 16.69 18.32 9.50
CA ASP A 268 16.29 18.51 8.12
C ASP A 268 15.00 17.73 7.90
N ILE A 269 13.87 18.42 8.04
CA ILE A 269 12.55 17.80 8.01
C ILE A 269 12.25 17.11 6.68
N VAL A 270 12.81 17.63 5.58
CA VAL A 270 12.60 17.08 4.22
C VAL A 270 13.31 15.74 4.13
N ARG A 271 14.60 15.70 4.49
CA ARG A 271 15.37 14.45 4.50
C ARG A 271 14.82 13.45 5.51
N TYR A 272 14.50 13.89 6.71
CA TYR A 272 13.95 13.05 7.76
C TYR A 272 12.64 12.37 7.32
N THR A 273 11.73 13.14 6.72
CA THR A 273 10.47 12.61 6.19
C THR A 273 10.72 11.65 5.01
N ASN A 274 11.62 12.01 4.08
CA ASN A 274 11.94 11.17 2.95
C ASN A 274 12.54 9.82 3.37
N ASP A 275 13.49 9.81 4.30
CA ASP A 275 14.14 8.59 4.78
C ASP A 275 13.11 7.67 5.49
N MET A 276 12.18 8.25 6.28
CA MET A 276 11.09 7.48 6.90
C MET A 276 10.13 6.89 5.86
N LEU A 277 9.70 7.68 4.87
CA LEU A 277 8.77 7.23 3.83
C LEU A 277 9.40 6.20 2.90
N ALA A 278 10.69 6.34 2.57
CA ALA A 278 11.44 5.36 1.78
C ALA A 278 11.53 4.01 2.49
N TRP A 279 11.82 4.02 3.80
CA TRP A 279 11.80 2.80 4.61
C TRP A 279 10.40 2.17 4.64
N ILE A 280 9.35 2.96 4.84
CA ILE A 280 7.96 2.45 4.81
C ILE A 280 7.65 1.83 3.46
N HIS A 281 8.02 2.48 2.35
CA HIS A 281 7.80 1.95 1.01
C HIS A 281 8.47 0.59 0.80
N GLU A 282 9.72 0.43 1.23
CA GLU A 282 10.43 -0.86 1.17
C GLU A 282 9.74 -1.94 2.02
N GLN A 283 9.36 -1.60 3.25
CA GLN A 283 8.71 -2.56 4.16
C GLN A 283 7.29 -2.93 3.72
N VAL A 284 6.52 -1.99 3.17
CA VAL A 284 5.18 -2.26 2.64
C VAL A 284 5.25 -3.26 1.49
N ALA A 285 6.25 -3.16 0.61
CA ALA A 285 6.44 -4.13 -0.46
C ALA A 285 6.72 -5.55 0.06
N ALA A 286 7.60 -5.67 1.08
CA ALA A 286 7.91 -6.95 1.72
C ALA A 286 6.71 -7.55 2.47
N GLU A 287 5.98 -6.74 3.25
CA GLU A 287 4.78 -7.19 3.97
C GLU A 287 3.66 -7.59 3.01
N ARG A 288 3.47 -6.85 1.92
CA ARG A 288 2.49 -7.20 0.88
C ARG A 288 2.77 -8.60 0.35
N GLU A 289 4.03 -8.93 0.03
CA GLU A 289 4.40 -10.26 -0.44
C GLU A 289 4.14 -11.33 0.63
N PHE A 290 4.49 -11.06 1.90
CA PHE A 290 4.19 -11.97 3.02
C PHE A 290 2.69 -12.26 3.17
N PHE A 291 1.84 -11.22 3.15
CA PHE A 291 0.39 -11.36 3.29
C PHE A 291 -0.22 -12.04 2.07
N ILE A 292 0.23 -11.74 0.85
CA ILE A 292 -0.22 -12.47 -0.35
C ILE A 292 0.14 -13.96 -0.22
N GLN A 293 1.39 -14.30 0.07
CA GLN A 293 1.81 -15.70 0.21
C GLN A 293 1.08 -16.42 1.35
N THR A 294 0.71 -15.72 2.42
CA THR A 294 0.07 -16.33 3.60
C THR A 294 -1.44 -16.52 3.43
N PHE A 295 -2.10 -15.66 2.66
CA PHE A 295 -3.56 -15.66 2.50
C PHE A 295 -4.01 -16.20 1.12
N SER A 296 -3.10 -16.42 0.17
CA SER A 296 -3.38 -17.08 -1.11
C SER A 296 -3.74 -18.56 -0.95
N GLU A 297 -4.45 -19.10 -1.94
CA GLU A 297 -4.71 -20.54 -2.05
C GLU A 297 -3.59 -21.16 -2.88
N ASP A 298 -2.91 -22.18 -2.37
CA ASP A 298 -2.04 -22.99 -3.23
C ASP A 298 -2.95 -23.84 -4.13
N ASP A 299 -2.96 -23.55 -5.43
CA ASP A 299 -3.74 -24.26 -6.46
C ASP A 299 -3.31 -25.73 -6.67
N GLU A 300 -2.34 -26.26 -5.91
CA GLU A 300 -1.67 -27.52 -6.26
C GLU A 300 -2.43 -28.82 -5.92
N GLU A 301 -3.60 -28.81 -5.25
CA GLU A 301 -4.35 -30.06 -4.97
C GLU A 301 -5.89 -29.95 -5.06
N THR A 302 -6.44 -29.20 -6.03
CA THR A 302 -7.90 -29.13 -6.28
C THR A 302 -8.34 -29.65 -7.66
N GLU A 303 -7.72 -30.71 -8.18
CA GLU A 303 -8.43 -31.55 -9.16
C GLU A 303 -9.45 -32.45 -8.45
N GLY A 304 -10.70 -32.01 -8.39
CA GLY A 304 -11.85 -32.89 -8.16
C GLY A 304 -12.71 -32.61 -6.93
N ARG A 305 -12.73 -31.40 -6.37
CA ARG A 305 -13.60 -31.09 -5.24
C ARG A 305 -14.80 -30.23 -5.64
N SER A 306 -15.91 -30.90 -5.90
CA SER A 306 -17.24 -30.28 -5.89
C SER A 306 -17.44 -29.59 -4.53
N PRO A 307 -17.95 -28.35 -4.46
CA PRO A 307 -18.22 -27.69 -3.20
C PRO A 307 -19.31 -28.50 -2.48
N CYS A 308 -18.95 -29.22 -1.41
CA CYS A 308 -19.96 -29.70 -0.47
C CYS A 308 -20.64 -28.45 0.08
N GLY A 309 -21.83 -28.17 -0.43
CA GLY A 309 -22.75 -27.17 0.13
C GLY A 309 -23.15 -27.61 1.52
N ASP A 310 -22.36 -27.22 2.51
CA ASP A 310 -22.87 -27.04 3.86
C ASP A 310 -23.70 -25.77 3.85
N SER A 311 -24.96 -25.89 3.45
CA SER A 311 -26.02 -25.00 3.91
C SER A 311 -26.34 -25.33 5.38
N ASP A 312 -25.32 -25.32 6.24
CA ASP A 312 -25.53 -25.31 7.67
C ASP A 312 -25.69 -23.86 8.08
N ASN A 313 -26.95 -23.53 8.30
CA ASN A 313 -27.46 -22.28 8.82
C ASN A 313 -26.96 -22.09 10.27
N THR A 314 -25.66 -21.80 10.44
CA THR A 314 -25.08 -21.23 11.66
C THR A 314 -24.89 -19.73 11.45
N SER A 315 -25.48 -18.95 12.34
CA SER A 315 -25.70 -17.51 12.28
C SER A 315 -24.45 -16.65 12.47
N SER A 316 -23.41 -16.85 11.64
CA SER A 316 -22.31 -15.89 11.49
C SER A 316 -21.67 -16.07 10.10
N GLY A 317 -22.30 -15.50 9.07
CA GLY A 317 -21.76 -15.43 7.72
C GLY A 317 -20.55 -14.49 7.62
N GLU A 318 -19.50 -14.73 8.41
CA GLU A 318 -18.24 -14.01 8.30
C GLU A 318 -17.44 -14.61 7.13
N LYS A 319 -17.15 -13.76 6.14
CA LYS A 319 -16.22 -14.07 5.05
C LYS A 319 -14.80 -14.23 5.62
N PRO A 320 -13.93 -15.04 4.99
CA PRO A 320 -12.53 -15.09 5.36
C PRO A 320 -11.87 -13.73 5.15
N MET A 321 -11.04 -13.32 6.12
CA MET A 321 -10.24 -12.11 6.07
C MET A 321 -9.34 -12.12 4.84
N VAL A 322 -9.31 -10.99 4.15
CA VAL A 322 -8.54 -10.79 2.92
C VAL A 322 -7.15 -10.23 3.23
N TRP A 323 -6.20 -10.42 2.31
CA TRP A 323 -4.79 -10.08 2.56
C TRP A 323 -4.58 -8.57 2.81
N TRP A 324 -5.35 -7.70 2.17
CA TRP A 324 -5.22 -6.24 2.33
C TRP A 324 -5.77 -5.74 3.67
N GLU A 325 -6.82 -6.38 4.22
CA GLU A 325 -7.31 -6.09 5.58
C GLU A 325 -6.25 -6.45 6.64
N GLY A 326 -5.59 -7.60 6.46
CA GLY A 326 -4.48 -8.02 7.31
C GLY A 326 -3.28 -7.08 7.21
N LEU A 327 -2.91 -6.69 6.00
CA LEU A 327 -1.83 -5.75 5.73
C LEU A 327 -2.09 -4.37 6.35
N GLY A 328 -3.27 -3.78 6.14
CA GLY A 328 -3.64 -2.50 6.74
C GLY A 328 -3.61 -2.55 8.27
N THR A 329 -4.06 -3.67 8.85
CA THR A 329 -4.00 -3.93 10.30
C THR A 329 -2.55 -4.02 10.81
N ALA A 330 -1.62 -4.54 10.00
CA ALA A 330 -0.19 -4.59 10.34
C ALA A 330 0.49 -3.22 10.20
N LEU A 331 0.13 -2.44 9.18
CA LEU A 331 0.73 -1.13 8.89
C LEU A 331 0.24 0.00 9.81
N SER A 332 -0.96 -0.12 10.40
CA SER A 332 -1.55 0.88 11.30
C SER A 332 -0.58 1.37 12.39
N GLY A 333 0.18 0.47 13.02
CA GLY A 333 1.10 0.85 14.10
C GLY A 333 2.25 1.73 13.63
N VAL A 334 2.80 1.46 12.44
CA VAL A 334 3.86 2.27 11.82
C VAL A 334 3.30 3.60 11.33
N ALA A 335 2.10 3.60 10.75
CA ALA A 335 1.43 4.81 10.28
C ALA A 335 1.18 5.81 11.42
N GLU A 336 0.74 5.34 12.59
CA GLU A 336 0.56 6.19 13.78
C GLU A 336 1.89 6.76 14.30
N HIS A 337 2.97 5.97 14.27
CA HIS A 337 4.31 6.44 14.66
C HIS A 337 4.84 7.49 13.68
N LEU A 338 4.64 7.26 12.37
CA LEU A 338 4.99 8.22 11.32
C LEU A 338 4.26 9.55 11.55
N ARG A 339 2.93 9.49 11.76
CA ARG A 339 2.10 10.66 12.08
C ARG A 339 2.70 11.47 13.23
N HIS A 340 2.95 10.83 14.37
CA HIS A 340 3.49 11.51 15.55
C HIS A 340 4.87 12.14 15.25
N LYS A 341 5.78 11.41 14.58
CA LYS A 341 7.12 11.90 14.28
C LYS A 341 7.11 13.11 13.33
N ILE A 342 6.26 13.08 12.29
CA ILE A 342 6.16 14.20 11.34
C ILE A 342 5.40 15.37 11.95
N ASP A 343 4.33 15.15 12.71
CA ASP A 343 3.60 16.23 13.39
C ASP A 343 4.50 16.99 14.37
N VAL A 344 5.31 16.28 15.16
CA VAL A 344 6.30 16.91 16.05
C VAL A 344 7.36 17.69 15.26
N ALA A 345 7.77 17.20 14.08
CA ALA A 345 8.74 17.90 13.24
C ALA A 345 8.14 19.16 12.59
N VAL A 346 6.91 19.08 12.06
CA VAL A 346 6.18 20.18 11.40
C VAL A 346 5.83 21.28 12.39
N THR A 347 5.39 20.93 13.60
CA THR A 347 5.03 21.90 14.65
C THR A 347 6.24 22.50 15.38
N GLY A 348 7.48 22.12 15.01
CA GLY A 348 8.69 22.58 15.68
C GLY A 348 8.84 22.07 17.12
N GLY A 349 8.18 20.95 17.48
CA GLY A 349 8.13 20.41 18.84
C GLY A 349 9.50 20.07 19.45
N TYR A 350 10.55 19.89 18.63
CA TYR A 350 11.93 19.74 19.11
C TYR A 350 12.53 21.03 19.70
N ALA A 351 11.95 22.20 19.42
CA ALA A 351 12.34 23.47 20.03
C ALA A 351 11.72 23.70 21.42
N ASN A 352 10.60 23.04 21.75
CA ASN A 352 9.82 23.26 22.96
C ASN A 352 9.88 22.14 24.01
N LEU A 353 10.79 21.16 23.86
CA LEU A 353 11.00 20.15 24.90
C LEU A 353 11.46 20.81 26.23
N PRO A 354 10.71 20.64 27.33
CA PRO A 354 11.15 21.09 28.64
C PRO A 354 12.48 20.41 28.95
N ARG A 355 13.43 21.15 29.53
CA ARG A 355 14.60 20.57 30.23
C ARG A 355 14.06 19.57 31.27
N THR A 356 13.98 18.28 30.93
CA THR A 356 13.63 17.27 31.92
C THR A 356 14.72 17.28 32.97
N ALA A 357 14.28 17.48 34.20
CA ALA A 357 15.14 17.62 35.35
C ALA A 357 16.05 16.40 35.52
N SER A 358 17.29 16.70 35.91
CA SER A 358 18.28 15.82 36.52
C SER A 358 17.72 14.48 37.04
N GLY A 359 17.98 13.42 36.30
CA GLY A 359 17.93 12.03 36.77
C GLY A 359 19.30 11.40 36.56
N SER A 360 19.98 11.11 37.67
CA SER A 360 21.30 10.50 37.83
C SER A 360 21.79 9.55 36.71
N ALA A 361 22.83 10.00 35.99
CA ALA A 361 24.08 9.32 35.62
C ALA A 361 24.08 7.78 35.41
N ASN A 362 24.22 7.36 34.14
CA ASN A 362 25.43 6.71 33.60
C ASN A 362 25.13 6.19 32.18
N ASP A 363 25.26 7.03 31.16
CA ASP A 363 25.36 6.54 29.78
C ASP A 363 26.13 7.55 28.90
N ASP A 364 27.34 7.19 28.48
CA ASP A 364 28.23 8.01 27.64
C ASP A 364 27.62 8.31 26.26
N THR A 365 26.57 7.58 25.88
CA THR A 365 25.74 7.78 24.68
C THR A 365 24.78 8.97 24.82
N SER A 366 24.23 9.23 26.00
CA SER A 366 23.33 10.38 26.27
C SER A 366 24.10 11.70 26.21
N ILE A 367 25.29 11.74 26.81
CA ILE A 367 26.13 12.96 26.86
C ILE A 367 26.58 13.38 25.45
N ARG A 368 26.86 12.41 24.56
CA ARG A 368 27.16 12.68 23.15
C ARG A 368 25.93 13.16 22.39
N ALA A 369 24.76 12.57 22.61
CA ALA A 369 23.50 13.02 22.00
C ALA A 369 23.10 14.42 22.45
N GLU A 370 23.32 14.78 23.71
CA GLU A 370 23.01 16.10 24.28
C GLU A 370 24.01 17.18 23.89
N SER A 371 25.30 16.86 23.80
CA SER A 371 26.31 17.76 23.23
C SER A 371 26.07 18.01 21.75
N PHE A 372 25.65 16.98 20.99
CA PHE A 372 25.30 17.09 19.58
C PHE A 372 24.02 17.90 19.37
N ARG A 373 22.99 17.69 20.21
CA ARG A 373 21.74 18.50 20.24
C ARG A 373 21.97 19.96 20.65
N GLY A 374 23.00 20.24 21.45
CA GLY A 374 23.48 21.60 21.75
C GLY A 374 24.13 22.26 20.54
N ASP A 375 24.92 21.51 19.77
CA ASP A 375 25.60 21.95 18.55
C ASP A 375 24.61 22.17 17.39
N LEU A 376 23.59 21.31 17.29
CA LEU A 376 22.43 21.43 16.39
C LEU A 376 21.67 22.76 16.60
N ARG A 377 21.49 23.17 17.87
CA ARG A 377 20.91 24.46 18.24
C ARG A 377 21.78 25.67 17.90
N SER A 378 23.08 25.47 17.68
CA SER A 378 24.00 26.55 17.30
C SER A 378 24.11 26.70 15.78
N ARG A 379 23.96 25.60 15.03
CA ARG A 379 23.95 25.59 13.55
C ARG A 379 22.63 26.06 12.94
N ALA A 380 21.50 25.84 13.62
CA ALA A 380 20.20 26.41 13.23
C ALA A 380 20.21 27.95 13.24
N ARG A 381 20.95 28.57 14.18
CA ARG A 381 21.09 30.04 14.32
C ARG A 381 21.85 30.74 13.20
N SER A 382 22.41 29.99 12.24
CA SER A 382 23.36 30.54 11.25
C SER A 382 22.70 30.97 9.94
N ASN A 383 21.42 30.67 9.71
CA ASN A 383 20.79 30.94 8.40
C ASN A 383 19.63 31.92 8.51
N SER A 384 19.96 33.17 8.18
CA SER A 384 19.07 34.25 7.74
C SER A 384 18.24 34.95 8.82
N ILE A 385 18.13 36.27 8.62
CA ILE A 385 17.54 37.35 9.45
C ILE A 385 16.08 37.09 9.91
N TRP A 386 15.42 36.04 9.42
CA TRP A 386 14.05 35.66 9.78
C TRP A 386 13.93 34.77 11.04
N ASP A 387 15.03 34.17 11.50
CA ASP A 387 15.07 33.21 12.64
C ASP A 387 14.69 33.85 14.00
N ASP A 388 14.83 35.18 14.13
CA ASP A 388 14.48 35.90 15.36
C ASP A 388 12.99 36.33 15.43
N THR A 389 12.23 36.29 14.33
CA THR A 389 10.86 36.87 14.26
C THR A 389 9.76 35.85 13.97
N ILE A 390 10.07 34.78 13.24
CA ILE A 390 9.16 33.65 13.00
C ILE A 390 9.73 32.50 13.82
N GLY A 391 8.98 32.02 14.82
CA GLY A 391 9.48 31.09 15.85
C GLY A 391 10.16 29.83 15.29
N HIS A 392 10.83 29.10 16.18
CA HIS A 392 11.72 27.93 16.01
C HIS A 392 11.23 26.71 15.16
N GLY A 393 10.33 26.89 14.19
CA GLY A 393 9.80 25.87 13.29
C GLY A 393 10.46 25.87 11.91
N PRO A 394 10.15 24.85 11.08
CA PRO A 394 10.66 24.73 9.71
C PRO A 394 10.18 25.88 8.82
N GLY A 395 10.99 26.24 7.81
CA GLY A 395 10.66 27.31 6.87
C GLY A 395 9.49 26.95 5.94
N PRO A 396 8.78 27.93 5.35
CA PRO A 396 7.64 27.66 4.44
C PRO A 396 8.00 26.75 3.26
N VAL A 397 9.21 26.91 2.71
CA VAL A 397 9.69 26.07 1.60
C VAL A 397 9.87 24.62 2.01
N GLU A 398 10.39 24.36 3.21
CA GLU A 398 10.59 23.00 3.74
C GLU A 398 9.24 22.32 3.97
N LEU A 399 8.27 23.03 4.54
CA LEU A 399 6.90 22.54 4.72
C LEU A 399 6.23 22.21 3.39
N PHE A 400 6.41 23.06 2.37
CA PHE A 400 5.89 22.81 1.02
C PHE A 400 6.51 21.55 0.40
N LYS A 401 7.84 21.38 0.51
CA LYS A 401 8.54 20.16 0.05
C LYS A 401 7.98 18.91 0.73
N VAL A 402 7.82 18.92 2.06
CA VAL A 402 7.28 17.78 2.82
C VAL A 402 5.85 17.47 2.39
N SER A 403 5.01 18.49 2.19
CA SER A 403 3.64 18.32 1.70
C SER A 403 3.60 17.61 0.34
N LYS A 404 4.39 18.06 -0.65
CA LYS A 404 4.43 17.43 -1.98
C LYS A 404 5.07 16.04 -1.94
N LEU A 405 6.04 15.81 -1.06
CA LEU A 405 6.63 14.51 -0.83
C LEU A 405 5.61 13.50 -0.28
N LEU A 406 4.77 13.91 0.68
CA LEU A 406 3.70 13.08 1.22
C LEU A 406 2.68 12.71 0.14
N SER A 407 2.27 13.65 -0.70
CA SER A 407 1.38 13.38 -1.83
C SER A 407 2.00 12.42 -2.86
N PHE A 408 3.31 12.54 -3.12
CA PHE A 408 4.02 11.60 -3.98
C PHE A 408 4.01 10.18 -3.39
N PHE A 409 4.35 10.04 -2.11
CA PHE A 409 4.36 8.73 -1.45
C PHE A 409 2.96 8.12 -1.34
N GLU A 410 1.90 8.91 -1.11
CA GLU A 410 0.52 8.45 -1.15
C GLU A 410 0.18 7.77 -2.49
N ILE A 411 0.61 8.36 -3.61
CA ILE A 411 0.37 7.82 -4.96
C ILE A 411 1.18 6.55 -5.19
N THR A 412 2.46 6.54 -4.79
CA THR A 412 3.33 5.36 -5.00
C THR A 412 2.95 4.17 -4.13
N LEU A 413 2.46 4.40 -2.91
CA LEU A 413 2.07 3.34 -1.97
C LEU A 413 0.69 2.76 -2.26
N ARG A 414 -0.21 3.54 -2.87
CA ARG A 414 -1.57 3.10 -3.24
C ARG A 414 -1.61 1.74 -3.95
N PRO A 415 -0.87 1.50 -5.05
CA PRO A 415 -0.88 0.20 -5.75
C PRO A 415 -0.23 -0.94 -4.96
N LEU A 416 0.54 -0.64 -3.91
CA LEU A 416 1.17 -1.65 -3.07
C LEU A 416 0.22 -2.15 -1.97
N VAL A 417 -0.53 -1.24 -1.34
CA VAL A 417 -1.39 -1.61 -0.21
C VAL A 417 -2.75 -2.14 -0.67
N LEU A 418 -3.26 -1.66 -1.81
CA LEU A 418 -4.57 -2.04 -2.33
C LEU A 418 -4.47 -2.97 -3.54
N PRO A 419 -5.46 -3.86 -3.76
CA PRO A 419 -5.56 -4.64 -5.00
C PRO A 419 -5.85 -3.74 -6.21
N ALA A 420 -5.48 -4.20 -7.41
CA ALA A 420 -5.64 -3.43 -8.66
C ALA A 420 -7.11 -3.09 -8.98
N ASP A 421 -8.07 -3.88 -8.49
CA ASP A 421 -9.51 -3.71 -8.69
C ASP A 421 -10.20 -2.97 -7.53
N ALA A 422 -9.44 -2.33 -6.63
CA ALA A 422 -10.01 -1.64 -5.48
C ALA A 422 -10.92 -0.47 -5.91
N THR A 423 -12.20 -0.53 -5.54
CA THR A 423 -13.14 0.59 -5.66
C THR A 423 -12.86 1.66 -4.60
N ASP A 424 -13.21 2.92 -4.86
CA ASP A 424 -12.94 4.05 -3.93
C ASP A 424 -13.43 3.81 -2.49
N ASP A 425 -14.49 3.03 -2.28
CA ASP A 425 -14.97 2.65 -0.93
C ASP A 425 -13.97 1.80 -0.13
N ILE A 426 -13.11 1.01 -0.80
CA ILE A 426 -12.08 0.16 -0.18
C ILE A 426 -10.87 1.02 0.27
N VAL A 427 -10.65 2.16 -0.40
CA VAL A 427 -9.55 3.10 -0.08
C VAL A 427 -9.77 3.77 1.28
N VAL A 428 -11.03 3.96 1.69
CA VAL A 428 -11.39 4.64 2.95
C VAL A 428 -11.00 3.84 4.19
N GLU A 429 -10.85 2.52 4.08
CA GLU A 429 -10.54 1.65 5.23
C GLU A 429 -9.03 1.48 5.50
N GLU A 430 -8.16 1.91 4.58
CA GLU A 430 -6.72 1.70 4.74
C GLU A 430 -6.06 2.79 5.61
N PRO A 431 -5.50 2.44 6.78
CA PRO A 431 -5.04 3.42 7.76
C PRO A 431 -3.79 4.20 7.32
N LEU A 432 -2.87 3.59 6.56
CA LEU A 432 -1.62 4.27 6.16
C LEU A 432 -1.88 5.40 5.15
N LEU A 433 -2.64 5.14 4.09
CA LEU A 433 -3.02 6.11 3.06
C LEU A 433 -3.88 7.23 3.64
N ALA A 434 -4.84 6.90 4.52
CA ALA A 434 -5.63 7.91 5.22
C ALA A 434 -4.75 8.83 6.08
N ILE A 435 -3.77 8.26 6.79
CA ILE A 435 -2.80 9.03 7.59
C ILE A 435 -1.89 9.89 6.71
N LEU A 436 -1.38 9.37 5.59
CA LEU A 436 -0.52 10.12 4.67
C LEU A 436 -1.27 11.30 4.03
N SER A 437 -2.51 11.07 3.61
CA SER A 437 -3.36 12.13 3.05
C SER A 437 -3.64 13.22 4.09
N ASP A 438 -4.06 12.83 5.29
CA ASP A 438 -4.32 13.78 6.39
C ASP A 438 -3.07 14.58 6.76
N LEU A 439 -1.92 13.91 6.89
CA LEU A 439 -0.64 14.55 7.17
C LEU A 439 -0.19 15.49 6.04
N GLY A 440 -0.47 15.12 4.78
CA GLY A 440 -0.22 15.96 3.60
C GLY A 440 -1.05 17.24 3.66
N THR A 441 -2.35 17.14 3.97
CA THR A 441 -3.22 18.31 4.12
C THR A 441 -2.83 19.17 5.32
N GLN A 442 -2.46 18.56 6.45
CA GLN A 442 -2.02 19.26 7.65
C GLN A 442 -0.72 20.04 7.38
N THR A 443 0.26 19.40 6.76
CA THR A 443 1.54 20.03 6.41
C THR A 443 1.34 21.17 5.42
N HIS A 444 0.46 20.99 4.43
CA HIS A 444 0.11 22.05 3.48
C HIS A 444 -0.54 23.25 4.18
N ARG A 445 -1.44 23.00 5.13
CA ARG A 445 -2.05 24.07 5.94
C ARG A 445 -1.00 24.80 6.78
N SER A 446 -0.10 24.06 7.44
CA SER A 446 1.01 24.67 8.19
C SER A 446 1.94 25.51 7.30
N PHE A 447 2.16 25.07 6.05
CA PHE A 447 2.84 25.89 5.04
C PHE A 447 2.11 27.21 4.79
N LEU A 448 0.79 27.17 4.52
CA LEU A 448 0.01 28.38 4.26
C LEU A 448 0.02 29.33 5.47
N ASP A 449 -0.08 28.79 6.68
CA ASP A 449 -0.01 29.58 7.92
C ASP A 449 1.37 30.25 8.08
N ALA A 450 2.46 29.52 7.81
CA ALA A 450 3.82 30.06 7.86
C ALA A 450 4.07 31.11 6.76
N TRP A 451 3.52 30.89 5.57
CA TRP A 451 3.60 31.81 4.44
C TRP A 451 2.85 33.12 4.72
N GLU A 452 1.66 33.02 5.32
CA GLU A 452 0.88 34.18 5.74
C GLU A 452 1.56 34.93 6.90
N ALA A 453 2.20 34.22 7.85
CA ALA A 453 2.98 34.84 8.90
C ALA A 453 4.17 35.66 8.33
N GLN A 454 4.86 35.13 7.32
CA GLN A 454 5.92 35.86 6.61
C GLN A 454 5.37 37.11 5.90
N ALA A 455 4.23 37.00 5.22
CA ALA A 455 3.54 38.13 4.60
C ALA A 455 3.21 39.23 5.62
N GLN A 456 2.74 38.86 6.81
CA GLN A 456 2.44 39.80 7.90
C GLN A 456 3.69 40.45 8.49
N ALA A 457 4.79 39.70 8.61
CA ALA A 457 6.08 40.25 9.04
C ALA A 457 6.63 41.30 8.07
N ILE A 458 6.45 41.10 6.76
CA ILE A 458 6.81 42.10 5.74
C ILE A 458 5.99 43.39 5.91
N ARG A 459 4.67 43.26 6.10
CA ARG A 459 3.77 44.41 6.31
C ARG A 459 4.15 45.21 7.55
N SER A 460 4.53 44.54 8.64
CA SER A 460 4.94 45.20 9.88
C SER A 460 6.35 45.81 9.79
N THR A 461 7.25 45.25 8.99
CA THR A 461 8.61 45.81 8.78
C THR A 461 8.58 47.19 8.09
N SER A 462 7.60 47.41 7.20
CA SER A 462 7.40 48.69 6.51
C SER A 462 7.31 49.87 7.48
N THR A 463 6.57 49.74 8.59
CA THR A 463 6.38 50.82 9.55
C THR A 463 7.67 51.21 10.27
N TYR A 464 8.58 50.26 10.50
CA TYR A 464 9.88 50.52 11.09
C TYR A 464 10.85 51.19 10.12
N LEU A 465 10.90 50.74 8.85
CA LEU A 465 11.84 51.28 7.87
C LEU A 465 11.47 52.67 7.35
N LEU A 466 10.19 53.07 7.40
CA LEU A 466 9.80 54.47 7.15
C LEU A 466 10.54 55.45 8.09
N SER A 467 10.88 55.02 9.32
CA SER A 467 11.64 55.83 10.28
C SER A 467 13.16 55.83 10.05
N ALA A 468 13.68 54.87 9.28
CA ALA A 468 15.10 54.64 9.01
C ALA A 468 15.50 54.89 7.54
N SER A 469 14.67 55.65 6.82
CA SER A 469 14.73 55.97 5.38
C SER A 469 16.08 56.52 4.89
N SER A 470 16.96 56.93 5.80
CA SER A 470 18.35 57.35 5.52
C SER A 470 19.29 56.22 5.08
N SER A 471 18.89 54.95 5.10
CA SER A 471 19.78 53.79 4.87
C SER A 471 19.73 53.19 3.45
N LEU A 472 18.74 53.53 2.62
CA LEU A 472 18.53 52.99 1.27
C LEU A 472 19.27 53.80 0.19
N HIS A 473 20.56 54.07 0.38
CA HIS A 473 21.33 54.92 -0.53
C HIS A 473 21.57 54.32 -1.93
N ASP A 474 21.44 53.01 -2.08
CA ASP A 474 21.76 52.29 -3.34
C ASP A 474 20.55 52.09 -4.26
N LEU A 475 19.32 52.42 -3.81
CA LEU A 475 18.06 52.20 -4.55
C LEU A 475 17.86 50.75 -5.06
N SER A 476 18.63 49.79 -4.53
CA SER A 476 18.52 48.36 -4.85
C SER A 476 17.36 47.71 -4.07
N PRO A 477 16.86 46.56 -4.52
CA PRO A 477 15.91 45.78 -3.75
C PRO A 477 16.50 45.43 -2.38
N PRO A 478 15.74 45.56 -1.28
CA PRO A 478 16.19 45.11 0.03
C PRO A 478 16.40 43.59 0.03
N ALA A 479 17.40 43.10 0.77
CA ALA A 479 17.74 41.67 0.84
C ALA A 479 16.54 40.77 1.21
N PHE A 480 15.60 41.29 2.02
CA PHE A 480 14.41 40.54 2.40
C PHE A 480 13.41 40.34 1.23
N VAL A 481 13.36 41.29 0.28
CA VAL A 481 12.58 41.18 -0.96
C VAL A 481 13.19 40.09 -1.83
N GLU A 482 14.52 40.13 -2.02
CA GLU A 482 15.24 39.11 -2.80
C GLU A 482 15.08 37.71 -2.19
N ASN A 483 15.20 37.57 -0.86
CA ASN A 483 15.02 36.30 -0.17
C ASN A 483 13.59 35.74 -0.32
N THR A 484 12.57 36.60 -0.28
CA THR A 484 11.16 36.19 -0.43
C THR A 484 10.87 35.76 -1.86
N VAL A 485 11.40 36.49 -2.84
CA VAL A 485 11.31 36.16 -4.27
C VAL A 485 12.05 34.84 -4.58
N HIS A 486 13.22 34.61 -3.98
CA HIS A 486 13.95 33.36 -4.13
C HIS A 486 13.19 32.18 -3.51
N SER A 487 12.61 32.36 -2.32
CA SER A 487 11.75 31.35 -1.69
C SER A 487 10.53 31.02 -2.55
N LEU A 488 9.94 32.04 -3.20
CA LEU A 488 8.85 31.85 -4.15
C LEU A 488 9.31 31.09 -5.39
N GLU A 489 10.44 31.44 -6.00
CA GLU A 489 11.02 30.72 -7.15
C GLU A 489 11.22 29.23 -6.83
N GLU A 490 11.72 28.92 -5.64
CA GLU A 490 11.91 27.55 -5.19
C GLU A 490 10.56 26.79 -5.08
N ILE A 491 9.54 27.40 -4.46
CA ILE A 491 8.18 26.82 -4.37
C ILE A 491 7.59 26.56 -5.76
N LEU A 492 7.74 27.51 -6.69
CA LEU A 492 7.23 27.39 -8.06
C LEU A 492 7.93 26.27 -8.83
N THR A 493 9.24 26.10 -8.62
CA THR A 493 10.04 25.02 -9.21
C THR A 493 9.55 23.66 -8.71
N ILE A 494 9.41 23.49 -7.39
CA ILE A 494 8.91 22.26 -6.77
C ILE A 494 7.50 21.95 -7.26
N PHE A 495 6.64 22.97 -7.37
CA PHE A 495 5.29 22.80 -7.89
C PHE A 495 5.32 22.28 -9.33
N GLN A 496 6.10 22.89 -10.22
CA GLN A 496 6.22 22.46 -11.61
C GLN A 496 6.76 21.02 -11.72
N GLU A 497 7.77 20.66 -10.93
CA GLU A 497 8.32 19.30 -10.87
C GLU A 497 7.26 18.30 -10.38
N SER A 498 6.56 18.61 -9.29
CA SER A 498 5.50 17.77 -8.73
C SER A 498 4.33 17.58 -9.71
N HIS A 499 3.92 18.64 -10.41
CA HIS A 499 2.87 18.60 -11.41
C HIS A 499 3.28 17.72 -12.60
N THR A 500 4.53 17.85 -13.06
CA THR A 500 5.07 17.02 -14.13
C THR A 500 5.12 15.54 -13.74
N MET A 501 5.47 15.22 -12.48
CA MET A 501 5.47 13.83 -12.00
C MET A 501 4.08 13.24 -11.79
N LEU A 502 3.16 13.98 -11.16
CA LEU A 502 1.81 13.47 -10.86
C LEU A 502 0.93 13.35 -12.12
N TRP A 503 1.03 14.32 -13.04
CA TRP A 503 0.05 14.50 -14.13
C TRP A 503 0.65 14.34 -15.52
N GLY A 504 1.98 14.24 -15.65
CA GLY A 504 2.68 14.11 -16.93
C GLY A 504 2.42 12.81 -17.70
N VAL A 505 1.71 11.85 -17.11
CA VAL A 505 1.33 10.57 -17.73
C VAL A 505 -0.18 10.48 -18.04
N ALA A 506 -1.01 11.38 -17.48
CA ALA A 506 -2.46 11.34 -17.65
C ALA A 506 -2.92 12.25 -18.80
N GLY A 507 -2.84 11.74 -20.03
CA GLY A 507 -3.26 12.43 -21.25
C GLY A 507 -4.78 12.59 -21.45
N LYS A 508 -5.55 13.00 -20.45
CA LYS A 508 -6.98 13.32 -20.62
C LYS A 508 -7.36 14.56 -19.79
N ASP A 509 -7.65 15.65 -20.49
CA ASP A 509 -8.14 16.95 -20.01
C ASP A 509 -7.10 17.93 -19.42
N SER A 510 -6.07 18.24 -20.22
CA SER A 510 -5.01 19.22 -19.91
C SER A 510 -5.50 20.64 -19.55
N GLN A 511 -6.73 21.01 -19.92
CA GLN A 511 -7.27 22.34 -19.67
C GLN A 511 -7.86 22.51 -18.25
N THR A 512 -8.48 21.46 -17.69
CA THR A 512 -9.03 21.50 -16.33
C THR A 512 -7.95 21.40 -15.26
N ASP A 513 -6.85 20.71 -15.55
CA ASP A 513 -5.75 20.53 -14.59
C ASP A 513 -4.88 21.78 -14.48
N GLU A 514 -4.66 22.51 -15.59
CA GLU A 514 -4.01 23.83 -15.56
C GLU A 514 -4.84 24.86 -14.77
N GLU A 515 -6.17 24.87 -14.93
CA GLU A 515 -7.06 25.74 -14.17
C GLU A 515 -7.04 25.43 -12.66
N ARG A 516 -7.00 24.14 -12.28
CA ARG A 516 -6.88 23.71 -10.87
C ARG A 516 -5.52 24.10 -10.28
N ALA A 517 -4.45 23.89 -11.03
CA ALA A 517 -3.09 24.28 -10.64
C ALA A 517 -2.98 25.80 -10.44
N GLN A 518 -3.56 26.59 -11.36
CA GLN A 518 -3.63 28.04 -11.23
C GLN A 518 -4.43 28.48 -10.00
N ALA A 519 -5.53 27.79 -9.68
CA ALA A 519 -6.35 28.09 -8.50
C ALA A 519 -5.63 27.80 -7.18
N GLU A 520 -4.88 26.68 -7.08
CA GLU A 520 -4.06 26.35 -5.90
C GLU A 520 -2.95 27.38 -5.67
N LEU A 521 -2.35 27.87 -6.77
CA LEU A 521 -1.13 28.66 -6.73
C LEU A 521 -1.40 30.18 -6.62
N PHE A 522 -2.60 30.64 -6.98
CA PHE A 522 -3.05 32.02 -6.81
C PHE A 522 -2.87 32.56 -5.37
N PRO A 523 -3.34 31.89 -4.30
CA PRO A 523 -3.13 32.37 -2.93
C PRO A 523 -1.65 32.39 -2.53
N ILE A 524 -0.82 31.47 -3.04
CA ILE A 524 0.63 31.44 -2.78
C ILE A 524 1.30 32.67 -3.41
N LEU A 525 1.02 32.95 -4.68
CA LEU A 525 1.52 34.14 -5.39
C LEU A 525 1.05 35.43 -4.73
N ALA A 526 -0.23 35.50 -4.34
CA ALA A 526 -0.79 36.65 -3.63
C ALA A 526 -0.10 36.88 -2.28
N GLY A 527 0.12 35.80 -1.52
CA GLY A 527 0.77 35.82 -0.21
C GLY A 527 2.21 36.34 -0.25
N ALA A 528 2.95 36.16 -1.35
CA ALA A 528 4.28 36.78 -1.51
C ALA A 528 4.23 38.17 -2.16
N LEU A 529 3.61 38.28 -3.34
CA LEU A 529 3.75 39.47 -4.18
C LEU A 529 2.98 40.67 -3.62
N ASP A 530 1.78 40.48 -3.08
CA ASP A 530 0.94 41.60 -2.64
C ASP A 530 1.54 42.33 -1.41
N PRO A 531 2.08 41.65 -0.38
CA PRO A 531 2.83 42.31 0.70
C PRO A 531 4.09 43.03 0.23
N LEU A 532 4.85 42.42 -0.69
CA LEU A 532 6.06 43.03 -1.25
C LEU A 532 5.73 44.29 -2.04
N LEU A 533 4.69 44.25 -2.87
CA LEU A 533 4.21 45.41 -3.63
C LEU A 533 3.74 46.53 -2.70
N GLN A 534 2.95 46.22 -1.67
CA GLN A 534 2.49 47.20 -0.70
C GLN A 534 3.66 47.82 0.08
N PHE A 535 4.66 47.02 0.46
CA PHE A 535 5.89 47.52 1.08
C PHE A 535 6.62 48.48 0.13
N CYS A 536 6.86 48.07 -1.12
CA CYS A 536 7.61 48.88 -2.09
C CYS A 536 6.88 50.21 -2.35
N GLN A 537 5.54 50.20 -2.43
CA GLN A 537 4.72 51.40 -2.62
C GLN A 537 4.84 52.36 -1.43
N GLN A 538 4.74 51.85 -0.20
CA GLN A 538 4.85 52.68 1.00
C GLN A 538 6.21 53.37 1.10
N ILE A 539 7.30 52.62 0.84
CA ILE A 539 8.65 53.20 0.82
C ILE A 539 8.81 54.19 -0.32
N SER A 540 8.38 53.84 -1.54
CA SER A 540 8.44 54.72 -2.70
C SER A 540 7.74 56.06 -2.48
N THR A 541 6.59 56.08 -1.79
CA THR A 541 5.89 57.35 -1.49
C THR A 541 6.60 58.23 -0.46
N ALA A 542 7.48 57.66 0.35
CA ALA A 542 8.27 58.39 1.35
C ALA A 542 9.61 58.92 0.80
N MET A 543 10.01 58.51 -0.41
CA MET A 543 11.26 58.88 -1.06
C MET A 543 11.15 60.18 -1.86
N ALA A 544 12.30 60.74 -2.28
CA ALA A 544 12.34 61.87 -3.19
C ALA A 544 11.75 61.50 -4.56
N LYS A 545 11.09 62.46 -5.22
CA LYS A 545 10.34 62.22 -6.47
C LYS A 545 11.19 61.53 -7.55
N GLY A 546 12.44 61.95 -7.77
CA GLY A 546 13.33 61.32 -8.75
C GLY A 546 13.89 59.93 -8.36
N ASP A 547 13.98 59.61 -7.07
CA ASP A 547 14.54 58.33 -6.59
C ASP A 547 13.45 57.24 -6.46
N ALA A 548 12.20 57.65 -6.24
CA ALA A 548 11.06 56.76 -6.01
C ALA A 548 10.77 55.80 -7.18
N PRO A 549 10.66 56.25 -8.45
CA PRO A 549 10.43 55.35 -9.57
C PRO A 549 11.61 54.40 -9.83
N VAL A 550 12.86 54.82 -9.56
CA VAL A 550 14.05 53.98 -9.74
C VAL A 550 14.05 52.81 -8.76
N PHE A 551 13.80 53.09 -7.47
CA PHE A 551 13.66 52.05 -6.45
C PHE A 551 12.52 51.08 -6.78
N MET A 552 11.36 51.62 -7.19
CA MET A 552 10.20 50.80 -7.55
C MET A 552 10.50 49.90 -8.76
N LEU A 553 11.12 50.42 -9.81
CA LEU A 553 11.50 49.65 -11.00
C LEU A 553 12.46 48.51 -10.65
N ASN A 554 13.47 48.76 -9.81
CA ASN A 554 14.41 47.74 -9.37
C ASN A 554 13.69 46.61 -8.60
N CYS A 555 12.77 46.95 -7.69
CA CYS A 555 11.99 45.96 -6.95
C CYS A 555 11.02 45.18 -7.83
N LEU A 556 10.30 45.86 -8.74
CA LEU A 556 9.36 45.22 -9.67
C LEU A 556 10.06 44.27 -10.64
N ALA A 557 11.22 44.68 -11.19
CA ALA A 557 12.02 43.84 -12.08
C ALA A 557 12.52 42.59 -11.35
N ALA A 558 13.04 42.74 -10.12
CA ALA A 558 13.49 41.62 -9.30
C ALA A 558 12.35 40.63 -9.00
N MET A 559 11.12 41.11 -8.77
CA MET A 559 9.95 40.24 -8.57
C MET A 559 9.47 39.57 -9.88
N GLN A 560 9.64 40.21 -11.03
CA GLN A 560 9.16 39.69 -12.32
C GLN A 560 10.09 38.62 -12.90
N GLU A 561 11.40 38.79 -12.78
CA GLU A 561 12.40 37.95 -13.47
C GLU A 561 12.21 36.43 -13.21
N PRO A 562 12.02 35.95 -11.97
CA PRO A 562 11.84 34.51 -11.72
C PRO A 562 10.51 33.98 -12.24
N LEU A 563 9.46 34.81 -12.25
CA LEU A 563 8.12 34.40 -12.65
C LEU A 563 8.02 34.12 -14.15
N LEU A 564 8.85 34.77 -14.98
CA LEU A 564 8.87 34.59 -16.43
C LEU A 564 9.16 33.15 -16.88
N ARG A 565 9.78 32.35 -16.01
CA ARG A 565 10.15 30.95 -16.30
C ARG A 565 8.96 29.99 -16.22
N PHE A 566 7.86 30.42 -15.61
CA PHE A 566 6.71 29.58 -15.27
C PHE A 566 5.46 30.01 -16.05
N PRO A 567 4.89 29.17 -16.93
CA PRO A 567 3.78 29.57 -17.80
C PRO A 567 2.51 29.95 -17.04
N PHE A 568 2.26 29.30 -15.89
CA PHE A 568 1.08 29.50 -15.06
C PHE A 568 1.10 30.80 -14.23
N THR A 569 2.20 31.57 -14.23
CA THR A 569 2.30 32.88 -13.53
C THR A 569 1.92 34.06 -14.43
N SER A 570 1.53 33.80 -15.68
CA SER A 570 1.30 34.80 -16.75
C SER A 570 0.42 35.98 -16.33
N GLN A 571 -0.61 35.75 -15.51
CA GLN A 571 -1.50 36.80 -15.00
C GLN A 571 -0.73 37.80 -14.13
N ARG A 572 0.09 37.32 -13.19
CA ARG A 572 0.89 38.16 -12.29
C ARG A 572 2.05 38.81 -13.03
N VAL A 573 2.68 38.11 -13.98
CA VAL A 573 3.72 38.69 -14.86
C VAL A 573 3.19 39.87 -15.65
N THR A 574 1.99 39.75 -16.24
CA THR A 574 1.34 40.84 -16.98
C THR A 574 1.05 42.04 -16.09
N MET A 575 0.55 41.80 -14.87
CA MET A 575 0.31 42.85 -13.88
C MET A 575 1.60 43.57 -13.46
N LEU A 576 2.68 42.84 -13.20
CA LEU A 576 3.98 43.43 -12.88
C LEU A 576 4.54 44.20 -14.06
N HIS A 577 4.37 43.70 -15.28
CA HIS A 577 4.81 44.38 -16.49
C HIS A 577 4.10 45.73 -16.67
N SER A 578 2.78 45.79 -16.51
CA SER A 578 2.04 47.07 -16.59
C SER A 578 2.49 48.06 -15.51
N LEU A 579 2.79 47.59 -14.29
CA LEU A 579 3.34 48.44 -13.24
C LEU A 579 4.74 48.95 -13.57
N ILE A 580 5.59 48.13 -14.19
CA ILE A 580 6.92 48.54 -14.68
C ILE A 580 6.77 49.62 -15.75
N GLU A 581 5.86 49.45 -16.72
CA GLU A 581 5.60 50.46 -17.76
C GLU A 581 5.11 51.79 -17.16
N ASP A 582 4.19 51.75 -16.20
CA ASP A 582 3.68 52.94 -15.52
C ASP A 582 4.79 53.70 -14.79
N GLN A 583 5.63 52.98 -14.03
CA GLN A 583 6.76 53.59 -13.31
C GLN A 583 7.86 54.09 -14.26
N MET A 584 8.07 53.40 -15.38
CA MET A 584 9.00 53.83 -16.43
C MET A 584 8.53 55.14 -17.07
N ASN A 585 7.24 55.27 -17.38
CA ASN A 585 6.67 56.49 -17.94
C ASN A 585 6.77 57.67 -16.97
N GLU A 586 6.52 57.45 -15.67
CA GLU A 586 6.68 58.50 -14.65
C GLU A 586 8.16 58.91 -14.51
N LEU A 587 9.09 57.95 -14.51
CA LEU A 587 10.53 58.21 -14.48
C LEU A 587 10.96 59.06 -15.68
N ILE A 588 10.57 58.65 -16.90
CA ILE A 588 10.89 59.35 -18.14
C ILE A 588 10.34 60.77 -18.11
N LYS A 589 9.09 60.96 -17.65
CA LYS A 589 8.44 62.27 -17.58
C LYS A 589 9.12 63.20 -16.58
N GLU A 590 9.38 62.74 -15.35
CA GLU A 590 10.01 63.58 -14.34
C GLU A 590 11.43 63.99 -14.76
N HIS A 591 12.18 63.04 -15.33
CA HIS A 591 13.55 63.29 -15.77
C HIS A 591 13.62 64.12 -17.05
N SER A 592 12.68 63.93 -18.00
CA SER A 592 12.60 64.78 -19.19
C SER A 592 12.26 66.22 -18.81
N GLU A 593 11.31 66.44 -17.90
CA GLU A 593 10.99 67.78 -17.40
C GLU A 593 12.18 68.44 -16.71
N SER A 594 12.89 67.70 -15.84
CA SER A 594 14.09 68.21 -15.16
C SER A 594 15.18 68.58 -16.16
N THR A 595 15.44 67.72 -17.14
CA THR A 595 16.44 67.93 -18.19
C THR A 595 16.05 69.10 -19.10
N LEU A 596 14.79 69.20 -19.53
CA LEU A 596 14.28 70.31 -20.34
C LEU A 596 14.37 71.66 -19.62
N ARG A 597 14.21 71.70 -18.28
CA ARG A 597 14.46 72.91 -17.48
C ARG A 597 15.94 73.28 -17.48
N GLN A 598 16.84 72.31 -17.33
CA GLN A 598 18.29 72.54 -17.41
C GLN A 598 18.74 73.03 -18.79
N LEU A 599 18.12 72.49 -19.85
CA LEU A 599 18.36 72.90 -21.25
C LEU A 599 17.70 74.25 -21.61
N GLY A 600 16.86 74.82 -20.73
CA GLY A 600 16.12 76.06 -20.99
C GLY A 600 14.95 75.93 -21.98
N LEU A 601 14.65 74.72 -22.45
CA LEU A 601 13.56 74.43 -23.39
C LEU A 601 12.18 74.39 -22.70
N ALA A 602 12.12 74.03 -21.41
CA ALA A 602 10.85 73.91 -20.69
C ALA A 602 10.08 75.24 -20.60
N GLU A 603 10.78 76.33 -20.27
CA GLU A 603 10.17 77.66 -20.18
C GLU A 603 9.75 78.18 -21.56
N MET A 604 10.51 77.86 -22.61
CA MET A 604 10.17 78.20 -23.98
C MET A 604 8.91 77.48 -24.48
N LEU A 605 8.80 76.18 -24.22
CA LEU A 605 7.62 75.40 -24.55
C LEU A 605 6.38 75.88 -23.77
N ARG A 606 6.56 76.32 -22.53
CA ARG A 606 5.48 76.93 -21.74
C ARG A 606 5.00 78.23 -22.37
N GLN A 607 5.90 79.14 -22.74
CA GLN A 607 5.56 80.41 -23.40
C GLN A 607 4.86 80.19 -24.75
N LEU A 608 5.31 79.19 -25.51
CA LEU A 608 4.71 78.77 -26.77
C LEU A 608 3.29 78.24 -26.56
N SER A 609 3.07 77.40 -25.54
CA SER A 609 1.74 76.85 -25.21
C SER A 609 0.75 77.90 -24.70
N GLU A 610 1.24 78.98 -24.06
CA GLU A 610 0.44 80.10 -23.59
C GLU A 610 0.10 81.12 -24.69
N GLY A 611 0.62 80.93 -25.92
CA GLY A 611 0.38 81.81 -27.05
C GLY A 611 0.96 83.22 -26.88
N LYS A 612 2.03 83.37 -26.08
CA LYS A 612 2.74 84.66 -25.95
C LYS A 612 3.60 84.92 -27.17
N ASP A 613 3.67 86.17 -27.61
CA ASP A 613 4.65 86.59 -28.62
C ASP A 613 6.07 86.45 -28.04
N ILE A 614 6.87 85.60 -28.67
CA ILE A 614 8.26 85.32 -28.27
C ILE A 614 9.20 86.20 -29.09
N ASP A 615 10.06 86.97 -28.43
CA ASP A 615 11.07 87.77 -29.11
C ASP A 615 12.13 86.89 -29.80
N PRO A 616 12.60 87.22 -31.02
CA PRO A 616 13.65 86.49 -31.74
C PRO A 616 14.95 86.33 -30.94
N MET A 617 15.27 87.30 -30.08
CA MET A 617 16.46 87.27 -29.22
C MET A 617 16.36 86.19 -28.14
N THR A 618 15.15 85.97 -27.58
CA THR A 618 14.87 84.94 -26.58
C THR A 618 14.96 83.54 -27.18
N LEU A 619 14.47 83.40 -28.42
CA LEU A 619 14.56 82.16 -29.22
C LEU A 619 16.02 81.78 -29.53
N SER A 620 16.82 82.73 -30.01
CA SER A 620 18.26 82.53 -30.27
C SER A 620 19.05 82.24 -28.99
N ALA A 621 18.71 82.90 -27.88
CA ALA A 621 19.31 82.63 -26.57
C ALA A 621 19.00 81.22 -26.06
N CYS A 622 17.81 80.69 -26.31
CA CYS A 622 17.43 79.32 -25.96
C CYS A 622 18.18 78.29 -26.79
N PHE A 623 18.27 78.43 -28.12
CA PHE A 623 19.07 77.52 -28.94
C PHE A 623 20.54 77.52 -28.49
N ARG A 624 21.12 78.70 -28.22
CA ARG A 624 22.49 78.79 -27.69
C ARG A 624 22.62 78.12 -26.32
N GLY A 625 21.63 78.29 -25.43
CA GLY A 625 21.57 77.63 -24.13
C GLY A 625 21.49 76.11 -24.25
N PHE A 626 20.62 75.61 -25.14
CA PHE A 626 20.46 74.19 -25.46
C PHE A 626 21.78 73.56 -25.90
N TYR A 627 22.46 74.12 -26.91
CA TYR A 627 23.73 73.58 -27.40
C TYR A 627 24.85 73.71 -26.37
N THR A 628 24.89 74.80 -25.61
CA THR A 628 25.88 74.95 -24.53
C THR A 628 25.68 73.86 -23.47
N ALA A 629 24.44 73.55 -23.10
CA ALA A 629 24.13 72.51 -22.12
C ALA A 629 24.31 71.09 -22.67
N LEU A 630 24.00 70.86 -23.95
CA LEU A 630 24.21 69.58 -24.63
C LEU A 630 25.70 69.23 -24.75
N PHE A 631 26.56 70.21 -25.07
CA PHE A 631 27.99 70.01 -25.32
C PHE A 631 28.91 70.32 -24.12
N ASN A 632 28.43 70.95 -23.04
CA ASN A 632 29.22 71.08 -21.81
C ASN A 632 29.36 69.69 -21.15
N ILE A 633 30.51 69.06 -21.41
CA ILE A 633 31.12 67.93 -20.70
C ILE A 633 30.13 67.17 -19.82
N SER A 634 29.39 66.25 -20.45
CA SER A 634 28.61 65.20 -19.81
C SER A 634 27.43 65.61 -18.90
N GLY A 635 27.10 66.89 -18.74
CA GLY A 635 26.20 67.34 -17.66
C GLY A 635 24.69 67.16 -17.86
N ALA A 636 24.15 67.41 -19.06
CA ALA A 636 22.69 67.45 -19.28
C ALA A 636 22.05 66.10 -19.63
N LEU A 637 22.82 65.15 -20.18
CA LEU A 637 22.34 63.79 -20.52
C LEU A 637 22.81 62.73 -19.52
N SER A 638 23.79 63.03 -18.66
CA SER A 638 24.15 62.16 -17.55
C SER A 638 23.08 62.31 -16.47
N ILE A 639 22.21 61.32 -16.35
CA ILE A 639 21.16 61.27 -15.35
C ILE A 639 21.57 60.22 -14.30
N PRO A 640 22.16 60.64 -13.16
CA PRO A 640 22.72 59.71 -12.17
C PRO A 640 21.68 58.74 -11.58
N ALA A 641 20.40 59.12 -11.61
CA ALA A 641 19.29 58.27 -11.16
C ALA A 641 19.04 57.08 -12.11
N ILE A 642 19.16 57.28 -13.43
CA ILE A 642 18.99 56.20 -14.43
C ILE A 642 20.15 55.21 -14.34
N ASP A 643 21.34 55.66 -13.95
CA ASP A 643 22.50 54.78 -13.76
C ASP A 643 22.33 53.80 -12.59
N ARG A 644 21.44 54.11 -11.64
CA ARG A 644 21.09 53.25 -10.49
C ARG A 644 20.01 52.21 -10.79
N LEU A 645 19.45 52.18 -12.00
CA LEU A 645 18.60 51.05 -12.42
C LEU A 645 19.46 49.80 -12.53
N SER A 646 19.05 48.70 -11.91
CA SER A 646 19.79 47.43 -11.92
C SER A 646 19.76 46.76 -13.30
N ASP A 647 18.57 46.70 -13.92
CA ASP A 647 18.39 46.07 -15.23
C ASP A 647 18.92 46.97 -16.37
N ARG A 648 19.79 46.38 -17.21
CA ARG A 648 20.36 47.02 -18.39
C ARG A 648 19.31 47.36 -19.44
N SER A 649 18.29 46.51 -19.62
CA SER A 649 17.21 46.73 -20.59
C SER A 649 16.39 47.96 -20.20
N LEU A 650 15.92 48.00 -18.95
CA LEU A 650 15.20 49.15 -18.38
C LEU A 650 16.04 50.43 -18.43
N ARG A 651 17.35 50.34 -18.15
CA ARG A 651 18.26 51.49 -18.28
C ARG A 651 18.33 52.04 -19.70
N SER A 652 18.42 51.16 -20.70
CA SER A 652 18.44 51.55 -22.11
C SER A 652 17.11 52.20 -22.52
N GLN A 653 15.99 51.60 -22.12
CA GLN A 653 14.64 52.08 -22.41
C GLN A 653 14.38 53.46 -21.79
N ALA A 654 14.77 53.67 -20.52
CA ALA A 654 14.65 54.95 -19.83
C ALA A 654 15.47 56.05 -20.55
N ARG A 655 16.73 55.76 -20.90
CA ARG A 655 17.60 56.72 -21.61
C ARG A 655 17.02 57.09 -22.97
N GLN A 656 16.60 56.09 -23.75
CA GLN A 656 16.00 56.32 -25.06
C GLN A 656 14.71 57.13 -24.95
N GLY A 657 13.85 56.82 -23.97
CA GLY A 657 12.60 57.55 -23.73
C GLY A 657 12.81 59.02 -23.36
N VAL A 658 13.80 59.33 -22.51
CA VAL A 658 14.15 60.72 -22.18
C VAL A 658 14.70 61.45 -23.40
N CYS A 659 15.56 60.80 -24.19
CA CYS A 659 16.14 61.39 -25.39
C CYS A 659 15.07 61.65 -26.48
N LEU A 660 14.10 60.75 -26.66
CA LEU A 660 12.92 60.95 -27.51
C LEU A 660 12.14 62.21 -27.10
N GLN A 661 11.82 62.33 -25.81
CA GLN A 661 11.08 63.48 -25.27
C GLN A 661 11.82 64.81 -25.50
N ILE A 662 13.16 64.81 -25.38
CA ILE A 662 13.99 65.98 -25.64
C ILE A 662 14.00 66.33 -27.13
N ALA A 663 14.11 65.33 -28.01
CA ALA A 663 14.08 65.53 -29.46
C ALA A 663 12.73 66.11 -29.93
N ASP A 664 11.61 65.57 -29.43
CA ASP A 664 10.27 66.05 -29.77
C ASP A 664 10.00 67.46 -29.21
N ALA A 665 10.52 67.76 -28.02
CA ALA A 665 10.51 69.11 -27.45
C ALA A 665 11.29 70.11 -28.31
N TYR A 666 12.48 69.73 -28.78
CA TYR A 666 13.30 70.54 -29.67
C TYR A 666 12.60 70.78 -31.02
N GLU A 667 12.03 69.74 -31.62
CA GLU A 667 11.33 69.81 -32.90
C GLU A 667 10.17 70.81 -32.86
N LYS A 668 9.38 70.83 -31.78
CA LYS A 668 8.29 71.80 -31.60
C LYS A 668 8.79 73.25 -31.58
N VAL A 669 9.88 73.52 -30.86
CA VAL A 669 10.48 74.86 -30.80
C VAL A 669 11.08 75.25 -32.16
N TYR A 670 11.74 74.30 -32.84
CA TYR A 670 12.31 74.51 -34.17
C TYR A 670 11.24 74.83 -35.22
N ASN A 671 10.14 74.07 -35.24
CA ASN A 671 9.04 74.30 -36.19
C ASN A 671 8.38 75.66 -35.98
N TYR A 672 8.17 76.07 -34.72
CA TYR A 672 7.66 77.41 -34.42
C TYR A 672 8.62 78.51 -34.89
N ALA A 673 9.92 78.33 -34.66
CA ALA A 673 10.97 79.24 -35.13
C ALA A 673 10.92 79.40 -36.65
N ALA A 674 10.83 78.28 -37.37
CA ALA A 674 10.79 78.25 -38.84
C ALA A 674 9.54 78.93 -39.41
N GLU A 675 8.39 78.82 -38.73
CA GLU A 675 7.12 79.43 -39.16
C GLU A 675 7.06 80.94 -38.90
N HIS A 676 7.56 81.42 -37.76
CA HIS A 676 7.37 82.80 -37.31
C HIS A 676 8.59 83.71 -37.53
N PHE A 677 9.80 83.14 -37.56
CA PHE A 677 11.07 83.89 -37.62
C PHE A 677 12.12 83.21 -38.52
N PRO A 678 12.01 83.34 -39.86
CA PRO A 678 12.92 82.67 -40.81
C PRO A 678 14.40 83.04 -40.64
N ASP A 679 14.67 84.22 -40.05
CA ASP A 679 16.01 84.77 -39.84
C ASP A 679 16.72 84.20 -38.58
N VAL A 680 16.00 83.49 -37.70
CA VAL A 680 16.58 82.86 -36.50
C VAL A 680 17.03 81.44 -36.86
N HIS A 681 18.31 81.29 -37.16
CA HIS A 681 18.88 79.98 -37.51
C HIS A 681 19.28 79.19 -36.26
N ALA A 682 18.66 78.02 -36.07
CA ALA A 682 19.19 77.00 -35.18
C ALA A 682 20.35 76.24 -35.84
N SER A 683 21.35 75.82 -35.06
CA SER A 683 22.59 75.23 -35.59
C SER A 683 22.42 73.84 -36.20
N HIS A 684 21.43 73.08 -35.77
CA HIS A 684 21.15 71.71 -36.22
C HIS A 684 19.67 71.54 -36.54
N SER A 685 19.34 70.71 -37.54
CA SER A 685 17.96 70.30 -37.82
C SER A 685 17.46 69.30 -36.77
N PRO A 686 16.13 69.11 -36.60
CA PRO A 686 15.58 68.10 -35.71
C PRO A 686 16.14 66.68 -35.96
N ASP A 687 16.31 66.28 -37.22
CA ASP A 687 16.91 64.98 -37.58
C ASP A 687 18.37 64.86 -37.13
N SER A 688 19.13 65.96 -37.21
CA SER A 688 20.51 66.00 -36.73
C SER A 688 20.58 65.90 -35.21
N VAL A 689 19.61 66.48 -34.49
CA VAL A 689 19.50 66.39 -33.02
C VAL A 689 19.10 64.98 -32.59
N ARG A 690 18.18 64.31 -33.31
CA ARG A 690 17.85 62.89 -33.11
C ARG A 690 19.07 61.99 -33.27
N ALA A 691 19.84 62.19 -34.35
CA ALA A 691 21.09 61.47 -34.58
C ALA A 691 22.16 61.74 -33.49
N LEU A 692 22.22 62.96 -32.94
CA LEU A 692 23.13 63.29 -31.83
C LEU A 692 22.74 62.62 -30.51
N LEU A 693 21.48 62.25 -30.34
CA LEU A 693 20.94 61.62 -29.14
C LEU A 693 20.88 60.08 -29.25
N ASP A 694 21.32 59.50 -30.37
CA ASP A 694 21.18 58.08 -30.70
C ASP A 694 19.71 57.58 -30.64
N VAL A 695 18.79 58.36 -31.20
CA VAL A 695 17.33 58.07 -31.16
C VAL A 695 16.68 58.11 -32.53
#